data_AF-A0A4Z1K0J5-F1
#
_entry.id   AF-A0A4Z1K0J5-F1
#
_cell.length_a   1.000
_cell.length_b   1.000
_cell.length_c   1.000
_cell.angle_alpha   90.00
_cell.angle_beta   90.00
_cell.angle_gamma   90.00
#
_symmetry.space_group_name_H-M   'P 1'
#
loop_
_entity.id
_entity.type
_entity.pdbx_description
1 polymer ?
#
loop_
_entity_poly.entity_id
_entity_poly.type
_entity_poly.pdbx_seq_one_letter_code
_entity_poly.pdbx_strand_id
1 'polypeptide(L)'
;MGQRHQLFVIAKINGRYRGLAAIHHQWLYGITALEACLNILKILQSPANRIALSHELRHAARFKEEDWSRKIGFAKVPVADIPFPFILTCLVVGAGLRAKDSYHARVHNLPFNLSFDGSDNNDGITVFDITELTQVRYCFVNLDSSDSDEEEGGAPPMPPAMTPLTGPQYLWGYYRKDDQSKQEKFKDLGRSFQALPLIDGRALHSAWPDSSWKIMVQDGGESVWTRVEQVVAEEEISEQKESNPVDSEISSLRASSLVKVLNSAIASSPSELPQILERASLLSDFYPTAKSKLYADPTDVSNSASARRILGSILRREDTIDLGPFELSTEQISEVLEEASKDPKDVISLSFSGNLNITESFLKEILIKFPRLETLYLLNTPQISLEKKIGLLRGTTIQLYDTELLALPFVKKDDGMMHGFNKFEPRLIPLYGYIKPVINQMIIMACCDTNLVPRDTDGGLNIESMFDKGILLDNSMRDHVCIPFGEVNLKPSALITGIAQYVHYVMNQQPYLDIGMMNPPALNIAKQLAMPHTFEDKENSFAVGTISDYFDRTPSDSWSLSHRGGWWKKYSKIAPGEWTLVVIGETDSWDGPREECAKVRYAFVSAAPPTDTEDSTLDSYVPKFIIRDFRGFLDSVIPDTSDQRQILEIWNRAVERNTPSSALKLSGRQEVESLMRALVYPVNDPGELENTGTK
;
A
#
# COMPACT_ATOMS: atom_id res chain seq x y z
N MET A 1 -1.20 -1.62 28.77
CA MET A 1 -1.90 -1.35 27.51
C MET A 1 -1.09 -0.30 26.77
N GLY A 2 -0.82 -0.47 25.49
CA GLY A 2 0.05 0.44 24.75
C GLY A 2 -0.62 1.76 24.39
N GLN A 3 0.20 2.76 24.10
CA GLN A 3 -0.18 4.05 23.53
C GLN A 3 -0.91 3.88 22.19
N ARG A 4 -1.96 4.67 21.96
CA ARG A 4 -2.89 4.50 20.85
C ARG A 4 -3.13 5.82 20.14
N HIS A 5 -2.95 5.79 18.83
CA HIS A 5 -3.14 6.95 17.95
C HIS A 5 -3.99 6.55 16.76
N GLN A 6 -4.97 7.38 16.41
CA GLN A 6 -5.84 7.12 15.26
C GLN A 6 -5.48 8.05 14.11
N LEU A 7 -5.65 7.54 12.90
CA LEU A 7 -5.41 8.30 11.68
C LEU A 7 -6.68 8.28 10.83
N PHE A 8 -7.10 9.45 10.37
CA PHE A 8 -8.33 9.64 9.61
C PHE A 8 -8.03 10.30 8.27
N VAL A 9 -8.72 9.85 7.22
CA VAL A 9 -8.80 10.56 5.94
C VAL A 9 -10.20 11.14 5.80
N ILE A 10 -10.29 12.43 5.54
CA ILE A 10 -11.52 13.17 5.29
C ILE A 10 -11.49 13.84 3.91
N ALA A 11 -12.66 14.19 3.39
CA ALA A 11 -12.78 15.07 2.23
C ALA A 11 -14.11 15.83 2.26
N LYS A 12 -14.19 16.96 1.56
CA LYS A 12 -15.42 17.72 1.35
C LYS A 12 -16.22 17.07 0.23
N ILE A 13 -17.25 16.33 0.59
CA ILE A 13 -18.16 15.61 -0.31
C ILE A 13 -19.51 16.33 -0.32
N ASN A 14 -19.97 16.75 -1.50
CA ASN A 14 -21.24 17.49 -1.66
C ASN A 14 -21.39 18.68 -0.68
N GLY A 15 -20.30 19.41 -0.45
CA GLY A 15 -20.29 20.61 0.41
C GLY A 15 -20.01 20.36 1.90
N ARG A 16 -19.95 19.11 2.36
CA ARG A 16 -19.69 18.77 3.78
C ARG A 16 -18.48 17.85 3.94
N TYR A 17 -17.70 18.04 4.99
CA TYR A 17 -16.60 17.12 5.28
C TYR A 17 -17.11 15.76 5.77
N ARG A 18 -16.54 14.67 5.22
CA ARG A 18 -16.89 13.28 5.54
C ARG A 18 -15.63 12.46 5.82
N GLY A 19 -15.71 11.54 6.77
CA GLY A 19 -14.69 10.50 6.98
C GLY A 19 -14.74 9.44 5.88
N LEU A 20 -13.59 9.14 5.29
CA LEU A 20 -13.44 8.19 4.18
C LEU A 20 -12.63 6.95 4.58
N ALA A 21 -11.70 7.08 5.52
CA ALA A 21 -11.01 5.94 6.09
C ALA A 21 -10.51 6.29 7.49
N ALA A 22 -10.41 5.26 8.33
CA ALA A 22 -9.83 5.39 9.66
C ALA A 22 -9.01 4.15 9.98
N ILE A 23 -7.89 4.36 10.66
CA ILE A 23 -7.07 3.28 11.22
C ILE A 23 -6.66 3.62 12.64
N HIS A 24 -6.30 2.58 13.39
CA HIS A 24 -5.66 2.66 14.68
C HIS A 24 -4.23 2.12 14.57
N HIS A 25 -3.28 2.85 15.14
CA HIS A 25 -1.87 2.48 15.20
C HIS A 25 -1.41 2.41 16.67
N GLN A 26 -0.79 1.30 17.05
CA GLN A 26 -0.21 1.15 18.39
C GLN A 26 1.19 1.77 18.44
N TRP A 27 1.50 2.50 19.51
CA TRP A 27 2.82 3.10 19.72
C TRP A 27 3.23 4.12 18.64
N LEU A 28 2.27 4.84 18.07
CA LEU A 28 2.54 5.95 17.15
C LEU A 28 2.41 7.27 17.89
N TYR A 29 3.54 7.87 18.26
CA TYR A 29 3.57 9.12 19.00
C TYR A 29 4.87 9.89 18.75
N GLY A 30 4.89 11.17 19.12
CA GLY A 30 6.07 12.03 18.97
C GLY A 30 6.61 12.05 17.53
N ILE A 31 7.92 11.83 17.36
CA ILE A 31 8.57 11.87 16.04
C ILE A 31 7.99 10.82 15.08
N THR A 32 7.67 9.63 15.56
CA THR A 32 7.19 8.53 14.70
C THR A 32 5.85 8.86 14.05
N ALA A 33 4.97 9.61 14.74
CA ALA A 33 3.70 10.09 14.21
C ALA A 33 3.91 11.08 13.05
N LEU A 34 4.89 11.99 13.17
CA LEU A 34 5.25 12.92 12.11
C LEU A 34 5.84 12.22 10.88
N GLU A 35 6.73 11.25 11.09
CA GLU A 35 7.32 10.46 10.00
C GLU A 35 6.26 9.65 9.24
N ALA A 36 5.33 9.00 9.96
CA ALA A 36 4.19 8.32 9.35
C ALA A 36 3.28 9.30 8.59
N CYS A 37 3.00 10.47 9.17
CA CYS A 37 2.21 11.51 8.53
C CYS A 37 2.84 11.99 7.21
N LEU A 38 4.15 12.26 7.18
CA LEU A 38 4.83 12.63 5.93
C LEU A 38 4.79 11.51 4.89
N ASN A 39 4.92 10.26 5.32
CA ASN A 39 4.84 9.11 4.41
C ASN A 39 3.45 9.00 3.77
N ILE A 40 2.39 9.13 4.58
CA ILE A 40 1.00 9.12 4.11
C ILE A 40 0.73 10.30 3.16
N LEU A 41 1.22 11.50 3.47
CA LEU A 41 1.07 12.67 2.60
C LEU A 41 1.72 12.43 1.23
N LYS A 42 2.94 11.87 1.18
CA LYS A 42 3.61 11.51 -0.07
C LYS A 42 2.80 10.51 -0.89
N ILE A 43 2.21 9.51 -0.24
CA ILE A 43 1.34 8.53 -0.88
C ILE A 43 0.08 9.18 -1.44
N LEU A 44 -0.64 9.96 -0.64
CA LEU A 44 -1.91 10.57 -1.04
C LEU A 44 -1.75 11.65 -2.12
N GLN A 45 -0.59 12.32 -2.16
CA GLN A 45 -0.28 13.33 -3.18
C GLN A 45 0.33 12.76 -4.46
N SER A 46 0.78 11.49 -4.45
CA SER A 46 1.49 10.90 -5.59
C SER A 46 0.59 10.84 -6.84
N PRO A 47 1.08 11.30 -8.01
CA PRO A 47 0.39 11.18 -9.28
C PRO A 47 -0.06 9.76 -9.61
N ALA A 48 0.75 8.75 -9.25
CA ALA A 48 0.48 7.35 -9.51
C ALA A 48 -0.81 6.82 -8.84
N ASN A 49 -1.24 7.48 -7.75
CA ASN A 49 -2.42 7.09 -6.98
C ASN A 49 -3.67 7.90 -7.37
N ARG A 50 -3.54 8.94 -8.21
CA ARG A 50 -4.62 9.91 -8.48
C ARG A 50 -5.86 9.29 -9.11
N ILE A 51 -5.73 8.33 -10.01
CA ILE A 51 -6.89 7.71 -10.68
C ILE A 51 -7.79 7.02 -9.66
N ALA A 52 -7.20 6.18 -8.81
CA ALA A 52 -7.92 5.44 -7.79
C ALA A 52 -8.49 6.36 -6.69
N LEU A 53 -7.71 7.34 -6.21
CA LEU A 53 -8.19 8.34 -5.23
C LEU A 53 -9.34 9.19 -5.80
N SER A 54 -9.19 9.71 -7.02
CA SER A 54 -10.23 10.51 -7.68
C SER A 54 -11.49 9.71 -7.91
N HIS A 55 -11.35 8.41 -8.23
CA HIS A 55 -12.49 7.52 -8.37
C HIS A 55 -13.24 7.35 -7.04
N GLU A 56 -12.55 7.07 -5.94
CA GLU A 56 -13.19 6.90 -4.63
C GLU A 56 -13.84 8.20 -4.10
N LEU A 57 -13.25 9.37 -4.38
CA LEU A 57 -13.89 10.66 -4.09
C LEU A 57 -15.18 10.88 -4.90
N ARG A 58 -15.17 10.55 -6.19
CA ARG A 58 -16.38 10.59 -7.03
C ARG A 58 -17.42 9.56 -6.57
N HIS A 59 -16.98 8.40 -6.12
CA HIS A 59 -17.85 7.38 -5.55
C HIS A 59 -18.52 7.86 -4.25
N ALA A 60 -17.76 8.49 -3.36
CA ALA A 60 -18.27 9.10 -2.14
C ALA A 60 -19.36 10.14 -2.42
N ALA A 61 -19.23 10.94 -3.48
CA ALA A 61 -20.25 11.93 -3.86
C ALA A 61 -21.62 11.31 -4.25
N ARG A 62 -21.66 10.00 -4.54
CA ARG A 62 -22.90 9.26 -4.85
C ARG A 62 -23.57 8.66 -3.61
N PHE A 63 -22.94 8.72 -2.43
CA PHE A 63 -23.48 8.19 -1.18
C PHE A 63 -24.64 9.04 -0.69
N LYS A 64 -25.64 8.37 -0.10
CA LYS A 64 -26.75 9.04 0.59
C LYS A 64 -26.43 9.20 2.07
N GLU A 65 -27.16 10.06 2.77
CA GLU A 65 -26.96 10.31 4.21
C GLU A 65 -27.11 9.04 5.06
N GLU A 66 -27.94 8.09 4.63
CA GLU A 66 -28.12 6.80 5.30
C GLU A 66 -26.85 5.94 5.23
N ASP A 67 -26.09 6.02 4.12
CA ASP A 67 -24.84 5.28 3.94
C ASP A 67 -23.77 5.79 4.93
N TRP A 68 -23.68 7.11 5.11
CA TRP A 68 -22.76 7.76 6.05
C TRP A 68 -23.11 7.46 7.52
N SER A 69 -24.40 7.34 7.83
CA SER A 69 -24.90 7.12 9.20
C SER A 69 -24.99 5.63 9.59
N ARG A 70 -24.66 4.73 8.67
CA ARG A 70 -24.77 3.28 8.87
C ARG A 70 -23.84 2.80 9.98
N LYS A 71 -24.37 2.15 11.02
CA LYS A 71 -23.53 1.57 12.08
C LYS A 71 -22.75 0.36 11.56
N ILE A 72 -21.43 0.44 11.59
CA ILE A 72 -20.54 -0.65 11.19
C ILE A 72 -19.90 -1.24 12.44
N GLY A 73 -20.08 -2.54 12.63
CA GLY A 73 -19.50 -3.25 13.77
C GLY A 73 -18.01 -3.56 13.57
N PHE A 74 -17.28 -3.74 14.67
CA PHE A 74 -15.85 -4.11 14.62
C PHE A 74 -15.60 -5.60 14.34
N ALA A 75 -16.61 -6.45 14.56
CA ALA A 75 -16.49 -7.91 14.57
C ALA A 75 -16.64 -8.56 13.17
N LYS A 76 -17.60 -8.10 12.38
CA LYS A 76 -17.83 -8.57 11.01
C LYS A 76 -17.81 -7.38 10.07
N VAL A 77 -16.91 -7.41 9.09
CA VAL A 77 -16.73 -6.33 8.13
C VAL A 77 -16.77 -6.97 6.74
N PRO A 78 -17.93 -7.08 6.09
CA PRO A 78 -18.03 -7.50 4.70
C PRO A 78 -17.40 -6.47 3.74
N VAL A 79 -17.17 -6.85 2.48
CA VAL A 79 -16.65 -5.95 1.43
C VAL A 79 -17.48 -4.66 1.34
N ALA A 80 -18.81 -4.78 1.42
CA ALA A 80 -19.73 -3.64 1.35
C ALA A 80 -19.57 -2.62 2.51
N ASP A 81 -18.87 -2.99 3.59
CA ASP A 81 -18.58 -2.10 4.72
C ASP A 81 -17.22 -1.41 4.59
N ILE A 82 -16.51 -1.65 3.48
CA ILE A 82 -15.25 -0.99 3.11
C ILE A 82 -15.47 -0.28 1.76
N PRO A 83 -16.17 0.86 1.76
CA PRO A 83 -16.53 1.56 0.52
C PRO A 83 -15.35 2.26 -0.18
N PHE A 84 -14.26 2.50 0.54
CA PHE A 84 -13.07 3.22 0.07
C PHE A 84 -11.78 2.41 0.30
N PRO A 85 -11.69 1.18 -0.26
CA PRO A 85 -10.60 0.26 0.05
C PRO A 85 -9.23 0.78 -0.42
N PHE A 86 -9.14 1.59 -1.47
CA PHE A 86 -7.87 2.16 -1.92
C PHE A 86 -7.36 3.23 -0.96
N ILE A 87 -8.20 4.19 -0.54
CA ILE A 87 -7.85 5.18 0.49
C ILE A 87 -7.43 4.46 1.78
N LEU A 88 -8.16 3.42 2.20
CA LEU A 88 -7.78 2.61 3.36
C LEU A 88 -6.42 1.92 3.17
N THR A 89 -6.16 1.38 1.98
CA THR A 89 -4.86 0.74 1.66
C THR A 89 -3.71 1.75 1.77
N CYS A 90 -3.86 2.94 1.18
CA CYS A 90 -2.90 4.03 1.30
C CYS A 90 -2.60 4.37 2.76
N LEU A 91 -3.63 4.41 3.60
CA LEU A 91 -3.52 4.72 5.02
C LEU A 91 -2.81 3.60 5.81
N VAL A 92 -3.16 2.33 5.55
CA VAL A 92 -2.55 1.16 6.19
C VAL A 92 -1.07 1.01 5.82
N VAL A 93 -0.74 1.14 4.53
CA VAL A 93 0.64 1.05 4.06
C VAL A 93 1.45 2.26 4.55
N GLY A 94 0.91 3.47 4.40
CA GLY A 94 1.59 4.70 4.78
C GLY A 94 1.91 4.79 6.28
N ALA A 95 1.01 4.32 7.13
CA ALA A 95 1.22 4.28 8.57
C ALA A 95 2.07 3.08 9.01
N GLY A 96 1.93 1.93 8.33
CA GLY A 96 2.52 0.67 8.76
C GLY A 96 3.89 0.34 8.14
N LEU A 97 4.38 1.11 7.18
CA LEU A 97 5.64 0.84 6.46
C LEU A 97 6.43 2.12 6.20
N ARG A 98 7.69 2.14 6.65
CA ARG A 98 8.73 3.07 6.15
C ARG A 98 9.98 2.27 5.80
N ALA A 99 10.05 1.84 4.53
CA ALA A 99 11.06 0.88 4.07
C ALA A 99 12.50 1.34 4.31
N LYS A 100 12.79 2.64 4.12
CA LYS A 100 14.11 3.24 4.32
C LYS A 100 14.61 3.17 5.76
N ASP A 101 13.68 3.24 6.72
CA ASP A 101 14.01 3.20 8.15
C ASP A 101 13.93 1.77 8.70
N SER A 102 13.62 0.79 7.84
CA SER A 102 13.27 -0.57 8.27
C SER A 102 12.16 -0.56 9.34
N TYR A 103 11.24 0.39 9.23
CA TYR A 103 10.13 0.54 10.16
C TYR A 103 8.92 -0.22 9.65
N HIS A 104 8.38 -1.06 10.52
CA HIS A 104 7.12 -1.76 10.32
C HIS A 104 6.28 -1.64 11.57
N ALA A 105 4.99 -1.43 11.38
CA ALA A 105 4.04 -1.42 12.46
C ALA A 105 2.74 -2.07 12.09
N ARG A 106 2.10 -2.67 13.08
CA ARG A 106 0.74 -3.20 12.93
C ARG A 106 -0.25 -2.04 12.99
N VAL A 107 -1.13 -2.03 12.00
CA VAL A 107 -2.20 -1.07 11.86
C VAL A 107 -3.51 -1.84 11.85
N HIS A 108 -4.53 -1.30 12.50
CA HIS A 108 -5.85 -1.88 12.56
C HIS A 108 -6.84 -1.00 11.83
N ASN A 109 -7.60 -1.56 10.90
CA ASN A 109 -8.69 -0.83 10.24
C ASN A 109 -9.82 -0.53 11.23
N LEU A 110 -10.34 0.69 11.13
CA LEU A 110 -11.52 1.15 11.86
C LEU A 110 -12.67 1.40 10.86
N PRO A 111 -13.93 1.45 11.33
CA PRO A 111 -15.04 1.90 10.49
C PRO A 111 -14.75 3.25 9.84
N PHE A 112 -15.06 3.41 8.55
CA PHE A 112 -14.77 4.66 7.83
C PHE A 112 -15.56 5.86 8.36
N ASN A 113 -16.71 5.60 8.96
CA ASN A 113 -17.60 6.61 9.56
C ASN A 113 -17.50 6.67 11.09
N LEU A 114 -16.38 6.20 11.65
CA LEU A 114 -16.09 6.35 13.08
C LEU A 114 -16.02 7.84 13.45
N SER A 115 -16.56 8.21 14.61
CA SER A 115 -16.33 9.53 15.20
C SER A 115 -14.85 9.66 15.63
N PHE A 116 -14.36 10.89 15.74
CA PHE A 116 -12.97 11.15 16.12
C PHE A 116 -12.60 10.60 17.51
N ASP A 117 -13.60 10.40 18.38
CA ASP A 117 -13.52 9.87 19.75
C ASP A 117 -14.11 8.45 19.88
N GLY A 118 -14.50 7.83 18.76
CA GLY A 118 -15.26 6.58 18.76
C GLY A 118 -14.46 5.33 19.16
N SER A 119 -13.17 5.48 19.46
CA SER A 119 -12.29 4.41 19.92
C SER A 119 -11.16 5.00 20.79
N ASP A 120 -10.39 4.14 21.44
CA ASP A 120 -9.36 4.52 22.39
C ASP A 120 -8.15 5.18 21.69
N ASN A 121 -7.88 6.45 22.03
CA ASN A 121 -6.94 7.34 21.34
C ASN A 121 -6.18 8.25 22.33
N ASN A 122 -5.51 7.64 23.30
CA ASN A 122 -4.83 8.35 24.39
C ASN A 122 -3.71 9.30 23.93
N ASP A 123 -3.17 9.16 22.71
CA ASP A 123 -2.14 10.05 22.14
C ASP A 123 -2.69 11.04 21.08
N GLY A 124 -4.02 11.09 20.95
CA GLY A 124 -4.71 11.95 19.99
C GLY A 124 -4.89 11.31 18.62
N ILE A 125 -5.08 12.17 17.62
CA ILE A 125 -5.40 11.77 16.24
C ILE A 125 -4.61 12.57 15.20
N THR A 126 -4.41 11.97 14.03
CA THR A 126 -3.92 12.66 12.82
C THR A 126 -5.01 12.64 11.77
N VAL A 127 -5.28 13.78 11.14
CA VAL A 127 -6.32 13.90 10.11
C VAL A 127 -5.67 14.36 8.81
N PHE A 128 -6.06 13.75 7.69
CA PHE A 128 -5.65 14.10 6.34
C PHE A 128 -6.89 14.54 5.54
N ASP A 129 -6.80 15.69 4.86
CA ASP A 129 -7.86 16.17 3.98
C ASP A 129 -7.42 16.03 2.52
N ILE A 130 -8.10 15.13 1.81
CA ILE A 130 -7.84 14.81 0.40
C ILE A 130 -8.85 15.43 -0.56
N THR A 131 -9.60 16.47 -0.14
CA THR A 131 -10.51 17.21 -1.03
C THR A 131 -9.81 17.61 -2.33
N GLU A 132 -8.57 18.12 -2.21
CA GLU A 132 -7.70 18.49 -3.34
C GLU A 132 -6.45 17.60 -3.36
N LEU A 133 -6.39 16.63 -4.29
CA LEU A 133 -5.32 15.62 -4.33
C LEU A 133 -3.92 16.20 -4.60
N THR A 134 -3.84 17.38 -5.21
CA THR A 134 -2.56 18.09 -5.43
C THR A 134 -2.12 18.90 -4.22
N GLN A 135 -3.02 19.12 -3.26
CA GLN A 135 -2.80 19.96 -2.08
C GLN A 135 -3.43 19.31 -0.84
N VAL A 136 -3.05 18.05 -0.59
CA VAL A 136 -3.52 17.32 0.61
C VAL A 136 -3.10 18.10 1.87
N ARG A 137 -4.07 18.35 2.75
CA ARG A 137 -3.85 19.05 4.03
C ARG A 137 -3.78 18.05 5.17
N TYR A 138 -3.21 18.47 6.29
CA TYR A 138 -3.12 17.64 7.48
C TYR A 138 -3.36 18.44 8.76
N CYS A 139 -3.62 17.76 9.87
CA CYS A 139 -3.37 18.28 11.21
C CYS A 139 -3.18 17.13 12.21
N PHE A 140 -2.52 17.42 13.33
CA PHE A 140 -2.58 16.60 14.54
C PHE A 140 -3.60 17.20 15.49
N VAL A 141 -4.20 16.40 16.37
CA VAL A 141 -5.12 16.90 17.40
C VAL A 141 -4.82 16.17 18.71
N ASN A 142 -4.60 16.95 19.77
CA ASN A 142 -4.61 16.43 21.13
C ASN A 142 -6.06 16.37 21.64
N LEU A 143 -6.48 15.21 22.15
CA LEU A 143 -7.84 15.00 22.66
C LEU A 143 -7.92 15.07 24.19
N ASP A 144 -6.77 15.06 24.87
CA ASP A 144 -6.75 15.12 26.33
C ASP A 144 -7.13 16.52 26.81
N SER A 145 -8.28 16.63 27.48
CA SER A 145 -8.79 17.87 28.06
C SER A 145 -8.35 18.07 29.51
N SER A 146 -7.41 17.28 30.03
CA SER A 146 -6.87 17.50 31.35
C SER A 146 -6.02 18.78 31.35
N ASP A 147 -6.68 19.90 31.63
CA ASP A 147 -6.07 21.19 31.94
C ASP A 147 -5.37 21.12 33.32
N SER A 148 -4.59 20.07 33.59
CA SER A 148 -3.77 20.01 34.81
C SER A 148 -2.60 20.97 34.64
N ASP A 149 -2.88 22.25 34.95
CA ASP A 149 -1.99 23.38 34.78
C ASP A 149 -0.68 23.30 35.60
N GLU A 150 -0.49 22.28 36.44
CA GLU A 150 0.66 22.17 37.32
C GLU A 150 1.11 20.71 37.49
N GLU A 151 1.75 20.11 36.48
CA GLU A 151 2.65 18.98 36.78
C GLU A 151 3.98 19.51 37.31
N GLU A 152 4.07 19.51 38.64
CA GLU A 152 5.25 19.67 39.47
C GLU A 152 6.30 18.57 39.14
N GLY A 153 6.90 18.61 37.95
CA GLY A 153 7.75 17.52 37.46
C GLY A 153 8.55 17.79 36.18
N GLY A 154 8.35 18.95 35.53
CA GLY A 154 9.10 19.30 34.33
C GLY A 154 8.69 18.48 33.08
N ALA A 155 7.45 18.03 32.99
CA ALA A 155 6.90 17.57 31.72
C ALA A 155 6.84 18.74 30.70
N PRO A 156 6.88 18.48 29.38
CA PRO A 156 6.60 19.49 28.37
C PRO A 156 5.16 20.03 28.55
N PRO A 157 4.89 21.32 28.28
CA PRO A 157 3.52 21.83 28.30
C PRO A 157 2.68 21.09 27.24
N MET A 158 1.52 20.55 27.65
CA MET A 158 0.64 19.86 26.71
C MET A 158 0.08 20.85 25.68
N PRO A 159 0.01 20.44 24.39
CA PRO A 159 -0.60 21.28 23.38
C PRO A 159 -2.11 21.41 23.63
N PRO A 160 -2.73 22.53 23.22
CA PRO A 160 -4.12 22.81 23.52
C PRO A 160 -5.04 21.72 22.94
N ALA A 161 -5.94 21.21 23.79
CA ALA A 161 -6.90 20.18 23.44
C ALA A 161 -7.92 20.65 22.40
N MET A 162 -8.37 19.71 21.55
CA MET A 162 -9.39 19.94 20.52
C MET A 162 -9.03 21.06 19.54
N THR A 163 -7.74 21.19 19.23
CA THR A 163 -7.20 22.17 18.29
C THR A 163 -6.40 21.49 17.18
N PRO A 164 -6.48 21.95 15.93
CA PRO A 164 -5.60 21.49 14.87
C PRO A 164 -4.17 22.01 15.09
N LEU A 165 -3.23 21.09 15.18
CA LEU A 165 -1.81 21.35 15.44
C LEU A 165 -0.97 21.05 14.19
N THR A 166 0.00 21.92 13.93
CA THR A 166 1.12 21.61 13.04
C THR A 166 2.01 20.51 13.63
N GLY A 167 2.83 19.86 12.80
CA GLY A 167 3.82 18.88 13.29
C GLY A 167 4.69 19.41 14.45
N PRO A 168 5.32 20.59 14.33
CA PRO A 168 6.10 21.17 15.44
C PRO A 168 5.29 21.44 16.71
N GLN A 169 4.04 21.91 16.58
CA GLN A 169 3.17 22.14 17.75
C GLN A 169 2.81 20.84 18.46
N TYR A 170 2.52 19.77 17.71
CA TYR A 170 2.28 18.43 18.27
C TYR A 170 3.51 17.91 19.02
N LEU A 171 4.72 18.07 18.47
CA LEU A 171 5.95 17.65 19.12
C LEU A 171 6.22 18.33 20.46
N TRP A 172 5.67 19.52 20.70
CA TRP A 172 5.82 20.21 21.99
C TRP A 172 5.18 19.45 23.15
N GLY A 173 4.21 18.57 22.89
CA GLY A 173 3.66 17.67 23.92
C GLY A 173 4.61 16.55 24.34
N TYR A 174 5.64 16.25 23.53
CA TYR A 174 6.57 15.14 23.79
C TYR A 174 8.00 15.61 24.10
N TYR A 175 8.39 16.79 23.60
CA TYR A 175 9.74 17.31 23.70
C TYR A 175 9.71 18.76 24.12
N ARG A 176 10.48 19.11 25.15
CA ARG A 176 10.57 20.50 25.61
C ARG A 176 11.17 21.41 24.53
N LYS A 177 10.71 22.66 24.52
CA LYS A 177 11.16 23.70 23.57
C LYS A 177 12.61 24.12 23.81
N ASP A 178 13.09 24.03 25.04
CA ASP A 178 14.44 24.42 25.48
C ASP A 178 15.50 23.31 25.27
N ASP A 179 15.08 22.08 24.98
CA ASP A 179 15.99 20.97 24.67
C ASP A 179 16.56 21.10 23.24
N GLN A 180 17.58 21.94 23.09
CA GLN A 180 18.21 22.25 21.80
C GLN A 180 18.74 21.00 21.07
N SER A 181 19.19 19.98 21.80
CA SER A 181 19.68 18.72 21.23
C SER A 181 18.56 17.98 20.50
N LYS A 182 17.37 17.91 21.12
CA LYS A 182 16.19 17.31 20.48
C LYS A 182 15.67 18.19 19.35
N GLN A 183 15.55 19.50 19.56
CA GLN A 183 15.09 20.44 18.53
C GLN A 183 15.92 20.37 17.24
N GLU A 184 17.25 20.27 17.36
CA GLU A 184 18.11 20.14 16.18
C GLU A 184 17.91 18.80 15.47
N LYS A 185 17.66 17.69 16.20
CA LYS A 185 17.40 16.36 15.61
C LYS A 185 16.18 16.33 14.69
N PHE A 186 15.13 17.10 14.98
CA PHE A 186 13.90 17.12 14.18
C PHE A 186 13.67 18.42 13.41
N LYS A 187 14.71 19.25 13.27
CA LYS A 187 14.64 20.51 12.53
C LYS A 187 14.30 20.33 11.05
N ASP A 188 14.81 19.29 10.41
CA ASP A 188 14.50 18.97 9.01
C ASP A 188 13.05 18.49 8.86
N LEU A 189 12.58 17.71 9.83
CA LEU A 189 11.20 17.25 9.91
C LEU A 189 10.24 18.44 10.11
N GLY A 190 10.55 19.33 11.05
CA GLY A 190 9.78 20.55 11.27
C GLY A 190 9.71 21.45 10.03
N ARG A 191 10.82 21.62 9.30
CA ARG A 191 10.85 22.35 8.02
C ARG A 191 9.95 21.71 6.96
N SER A 192 9.92 20.37 6.89
CA SER A 192 9.05 19.65 5.96
C SER A 192 7.56 19.94 6.19
N PHE A 193 7.16 20.21 7.44
CA PHE A 193 5.78 20.52 7.81
C PHE A 193 5.38 21.99 7.67
N GLN A 194 6.33 22.92 7.62
CA GLN A 194 6.03 24.36 7.48
C GLN A 194 5.42 24.72 6.12
N ALA A 195 5.78 23.98 5.07
CA ALA A 195 5.25 24.20 3.72
C ALA A 195 3.91 23.49 3.46
N LEU A 196 3.48 22.63 4.39
CA LEU A 196 2.29 21.80 4.21
C LEU A 196 1.03 22.54 4.72
N PRO A 197 -0.06 22.52 3.94
CA PRO A 197 -1.29 23.20 4.32
C PRO A 197 -1.95 22.52 5.51
N LEU A 198 -2.42 23.32 6.48
CA LEU A 198 -3.06 22.84 7.70
C LEU A 198 -4.59 22.75 7.52
N ILE A 199 -5.19 21.74 8.12
CA ILE A 199 -6.65 21.65 8.32
C ILE A 199 -7.04 22.60 9.47
N ASP A 200 -8.08 23.40 9.28
CA ASP A 200 -8.59 24.29 10.31
C ASP A 200 -9.69 23.63 11.18
N GLY A 201 -10.06 24.30 12.28
CA GLY A 201 -11.08 23.81 13.21
C GLY A 201 -12.47 23.71 12.57
N ARG A 202 -12.78 24.49 11.53
CA ARG A 202 -14.09 24.46 10.84
C ARG A 202 -14.24 23.19 10.03
N ALA A 203 -13.18 22.76 9.34
CA ALA A 203 -13.16 21.50 8.61
C ALA A 203 -13.38 20.31 9.56
N LEU A 204 -12.71 20.31 10.72
CA LEU A 204 -12.90 19.28 11.76
C LEU A 204 -14.32 19.30 12.34
N HIS A 205 -14.86 20.47 12.68
CA HIS A 205 -16.23 20.64 13.14
C HIS A 205 -17.27 20.22 12.08
N SER A 206 -16.99 20.45 10.79
CA SER A 206 -17.86 20.01 9.69
C SER A 206 -17.87 18.48 9.54
N ALA A 207 -16.71 17.84 9.71
CA ALA A 207 -16.54 16.39 9.68
C ALA A 207 -17.21 15.72 10.89
N TRP A 208 -16.98 16.29 12.08
CA TRP A 208 -17.48 15.83 13.36
C TRP A 208 -18.04 17.01 14.17
N PRO A 209 -19.36 17.26 14.10
CA PRO A 209 -19.99 18.35 14.83
C PRO A 209 -19.85 18.17 16.34
N ASP A 210 -18.91 18.90 16.94
CA ASP A 210 -18.64 18.92 18.38
C ASP A 210 -18.25 20.34 18.82
N SER A 211 -18.95 20.87 19.83
CA SER A 211 -18.77 22.24 20.33
C SER A 211 -17.38 22.51 20.95
N SER A 212 -16.59 21.48 21.21
CA SER A 212 -15.25 21.59 21.79
C SER A 212 -14.17 21.96 20.78
N TRP A 213 -14.42 21.83 19.48
CA TRP A 213 -13.47 22.23 18.44
C TRP A 213 -13.13 23.72 18.53
N LYS A 214 -11.83 24.04 18.46
CA LYS A 214 -11.33 25.42 18.47
C LYS A 214 -10.58 25.75 17.18
N ILE A 215 -10.58 27.03 16.84
CA ILE A 215 -9.84 27.62 15.73
C ILE A 215 -9.00 28.80 16.23
N MET A 216 -7.84 29.00 15.62
CA MET A 216 -6.98 30.14 15.92
C MET A 216 -7.53 31.38 15.19
N VAL A 217 -7.90 32.40 15.93
CA VAL A 217 -8.36 33.70 15.41
C VAL A 217 -7.31 34.75 15.78
N GLN A 218 -7.07 35.70 14.87
CA GLN A 218 -6.25 36.88 15.19
C GLN A 218 -7.17 37.95 15.76
N ASP A 219 -6.99 38.28 17.04
CA ASP A 219 -7.69 39.38 17.70
C ASP A 219 -6.66 40.39 18.22
N GLY A 220 -6.73 41.64 17.75
CA GLY A 220 -5.81 42.70 18.17
C GLY A 220 -4.31 42.44 17.91
N GLY A 221 -3.96 41.49 17.05
CA GLY A 221 -2.57 41.07 16.78
C GLY A 221 -2.08 39.91 17.65
N GLU A 222 -2.90 39.41 18.58
CA GLU A 222 -2.64 38.19 19.34
C GLU A 222 -3.43 37.00 18.74
N SER A 223 -2.82 35.83 18.75
CA SER A 223 -3.46 34.58 18.31
C SER A 223 -4.18 33.94 19.49
N VAL A 224 -5.51 33.91 19.46
CA VAL A 224 -6.35 33.30 20.50
C VAL A 224 -7.09 32.09 19.94
N TRP A 225 -7.20 31.02 20.74
CA TRP A 225 -8.01 29.85 20.41
C TRP A 225 -9.47 30.08 20.81
N THR A 226 -10.35 30.15 19.82
CA THR A 226 -11.79 30.41 20.03
C THR A 226 -12.60 29.20 19.56
N ARG A 227 -13.75 28.92 20.21
CA ARG A 227 -14.62 27.82 19.78
C ARG A 227 -15.20 28.11 18.40
N VAL A 228 -15.25 27.10 17.54
CA VAL A 228 -15.73 27.25 16.16
C VAL A 228 -17.14 27.87 16.11
N GLU A 229 -18.04 27.43 16.98
CA GLU A 229 -19.42 27.95 17.05
C GLU A 229 -19.49 29.45 17.35
N GLN A 230 -18.60 29.96 18.20
CA GLN A 230 -18.55 31.39 18.54
C GLN A 230 -18.15 32.21 17.31
N VAL A 231 -17.11 31.76 16.60
CA VAL A 231 -16.62 32.46 15.40
C VAL A 231 -17.69 32.46 14.29
N VAL A 232 -18.36 31.32 14.08
CA VAL A 232 -19.45 31.23 13.09
C VAL A 232 -20.61 32.16 13.46
N ALA A 233 -21.00 32.21 14.73
CA ALA A 233 -22.08 33.11 15.19
C ALA A 233 -21.71 34.60 15.03
N GLU A 234 -20.45 34.98 15.32
CA GLU A 234 -19.96 36.35 15.14
C GLU A 234 -19.92 36.77 13.67
N GLU A 235 -19.49 35.87 12.77
CA GLU A 235 -19.48 36.09 11.32
C GLU A 235 -20.89 36.24 10.76
N GLU A 236 -21.85 35.38 11.15
CA GLU A 236 -23.25 35.49 10.70
C GLU A 236 -23.89 36.82 11.14
N ILE A 237 -23.52 37.34 12.32
CA ILE A 237 -23.98 38.65 12.81
C ILE A 237 -23.32 39.81 12.04
N SER A 238 -22.06 39.66 11.62
CA SER A 238 -21.31 40.66 10.87
C SER A 238 -21.73 40.72 9.39
N GLU A 239 -21.94 39.58 8.75
CA GLU A 239 -22.40 39.48 7.36
C GLU A 239 -23.81 40.07 7.16
N GLN A 240 -24.66 40.06 8.19
CA GLN A 240 -25.94 40.78 8.17
C GLN A 240 -25.81 42.31 8.18
N LYS A 241 -24.64 42.86 8.54
CA LYS A 241 -24.37 44.32 8.52
C LYS A 241 -23.63 44.80 7.28
N GLU A 242 -22.91 43.91 6.59
CA GLU A 242 -22.16 44.24 5.37
C GLU A 242 -22.54 43.32 4.21
N SER A 243 -23.80 43.39 3.76
CA SER A 243 -24.18 42.81 2.47
C SER A 243 -23.68 43.70 1.31
N ASN A 244 -22.37 43.82 1.15
CA ASN A 244 -21.79 44.15 -0.15
C ASN A 244 -21.57 42.82 -0.90
N PRO A 245 -21.97 42.74 -2.18
CA PRO A 245 -21.84 41.51 -2.94
C PRO A 245 -20.34 41.16 -3.04
N VAL A 246 -20.00 39.99 -2.49
CA VAL A 246 -18.68 39.37 -2.57
C VAL A 246 -18.20 39.45 -4.02
N ASP A 247 -17.01 40.02 -4.21
CA ASP A 247 -16.25 40.02 -5.45
C ASP A 247 -16.19 38.57 -5.96
N SER A 248 -17.12 38.22 -6.85
CA SER A 248 -16.99 37.06 -7.71
C SER A 248 -15.73 37.32 -8.51
N GLU A 249 -14.65 36.65 -8.14
CA GLU A 249 -13.34 36.70 -8.79
C GLU A 249 -13.57 36.79 -10.30
N ILE A 250 -13.37 37.99 -10.86
CA ILE A 250 -13.79 38.26 -12.24
C ILE A 250 -12.92 37.38 -13.13
N SER A 251 -13.49 36.27 -13.59
CA SER A 251 -12.84 35.36 -14.51
C SER A 251 -12.32 36.17 -15.70
N SER A 252 -11.03 36.04 -16.00
CA SER A 252 -10.42 36.81 -17.08
C SER A 252 -11.23 36.71 -18.37
N LEU A 253 -11.25 37.78 -19.18
CA LEU A 253 -11.96 37.77 -20.46
C LEU A 253 -11.54 36.58 -21.34
N ARG A 254 -10.27 36.17 -21.26
CA ARG A 254 -9.72 34.98 -21.94
C ARG A 254 -10.37 33.70 -21.44
N ALA A 255 -10.39 33.46 -20.12
CA ALA A 255 -11.02 32.27 -19.53
C ALA A 255 -12.51 32.20 -19.87
N SER A 256 -13.23 33.32 -19.73
CA SER A 256 -14.64 33.43 -20.11
C SER A 256 -14.88 33.16 -21.61
N SER A 257 -13.98 33.63 -22.48
CA SER A 257 -14.07 33.40 -23.94
C SER A 257 -13.78 31.95 -24.29
N LEU A 258 -12.81 31.31 -23.66
CA LEU A 258 -12.50 29.88 -23.84
C LEU A 258 -13.67 29.00 -23.43
N VAL A 259 -14.31 29.29 -22.29
CA VAL A 259 -15.53 28.57 -21.85
C VAL A 259 -16.65 28.70 -22.89
N LYS A 260 -16.85 29.90 -23.47
CA LYS A 260 -17.83 30.10 -24.54
C LYS A 260 -17.49 29.31 -25.81
N VAL A 261 -16.23 29.31 -26.24
CA VAL A 261 -15.76 28.52 -27.39
C VAL A 261 -15.98 27.03 -27.14
N LEU A 262 -15.67 26.54 -25.94
CA LEU A 262 -15.87 25.14 -25.56
C LEU A 262 -17.35 24.76 -25.56
N ASN A 263 -18.23 25.57 -24.98
CA ASN A 263 -19.67 25.34 -25.01
C ASN A 263 -20.20 25.28 -26.46
N SER A 264 -19.72 26.20 -27.32
CA SER A 264 -20.07 26.18 -28.75
C SER A 264 -19.53 24.94 -29.45
N ALA A 265 -18.32 24.48 -29.13
CA ALA A 265 -17.72 23.28 -29.70
C ALA A 265 -18.49 22.01 -29.29
N ILE A 266 -18.88 21.91 -28.01
CA ILE A 266 -19.67 20.79 -27.47
C ILE A 266 -21.06 20.72 -28.10
N ALA A 267 -21.68 21.87 -28.36
CA ALA A 267 -22.99 21.97 -29.02
C ALA A 267 -22.94 21.83 -30.55
N SER A 268 -21.76 21.94 -31.17
CA SER A 268 -21.60 21.88 -32.63
C SER A 268 -21.79 20.46 -33.18
N SER A 269 -22.08 20.36 -34.48
CA SER A 269 -22.12 19.06 -35.16
C SER A 269 -20.72 18.46 -35.28
N PRO A 270 -20.57 17.11 -35.27
CA PRO A 270 -19.25 16.48 -35.43
C PRO A 270 -18.51 16.83 -36.73
N SER A 271 -19.22 17.33 -37.75
CA SER A 271 -18.63 17.81 -39.01
C SER A 271 -18.01 19.21 -38.92
N GLU A 272 -18.48 20.07 -38.02
CA GLU A 272 -17.97 21.44 -37.82
C GLU A 272 -16.81 21.47 -36.82
N LEU A 273 -16.78 20.50 -35.91
CA LEU A 273 -15.80 20.40 -34.84
C LEU A 273 -14.33 20.44 -35.31
N PRO A 274 -13.90 19.79 -36.41
CA PRO A 274 -12.50 19.84 -36.85
C PRO A 274 -12.00 21.27 -37.10
N GLN A 275 -12.83 22.15 -37.69
CA GLN A 275 -12.45 23.54 -37.95
C GLN A 275 -12.35 24.35 -36.65
N ILE A 276 -13.22 24.07 -35.68
CA ILE A 276 -13.18 24.70 -34.36
C ILE A 276 -11.93 24.27 -33.61
N LEU A 277 -11.62 22.97 -33.59
CA LEU A 277 -10.44 22.41 -32.92
C LEU A 277 -9.14 22.90 -33.55
N GLU A 278 -9.05 22.98 -34.88
CA GLU A 278 -7.88 23.51 -35.57
C GLU A 278 -7.54 24.93 -35.10
N ARG A 279 -8.54 25.81 -34.98
CA ARG A 279 -8.34 27.19 -34.51
C ARG A 279 -8.12 27.29 -33.01
N ALA A 280 -8.90 26.55 -32.23
CA ALA A 280 -8.87 26.63 -30.77
C ALA A 280 -7.60 25.99 -30.19
N SER A 281 -7.07 24.93 -30.81
CA SER A 281 -5.82 24.28 -30.39
C SER A 281 -4.57 25.15 -30.54
N LEU A 282 -4.65 26.27 -31.26
CA LEU A 282 -3.59 27.30 -31.29
C LEU A 282 -3.40 27.97 -29.92
N LEU A 283 -4.38 27.89 -29.03
CA LEU A 283 -4.29 28.37 -27.67
C LEU A 283 -3.73 27.26 -26.77
N SER A 284 -2.57 27.50 -26.15
CA SER A 284 -1.86 26.52 -25.32
C SER A 284 -2.67 26.02 -24.12
N ASP A 285 -3.60 26.83 -23.62
CA ASP A 285 -4.50 26.54 -22.51
C ASP A 285 -5.83 25.89 -22.94
N PHE A 286 -6.08 25.71 -24.24
CA PHE A 286 -7.34 25.14 -24.72
C PHE A 286 -7.56 23.70 -24.22
N TYR A 287 -6.62 22.78 -24.47
CA TYR A 287 -6.79 21.38 -24.04
C TYR A 287 -6.84 21.21 -22.51
N PRO A 288 -5.98 21.87 -21.70
CA PRO A 288 -6.12 21.85 -20.25
C PRO A 288 -7.48 22.36 -19.76
N THR A 289 -7.97 23.49 -20.32
CA THR A 289 -9.28 24.06 -19.97
C THR A 289 -10.42 23.15 -20.39
N ALA A 290 -10.33 22.56 -21.59
CA ALA A 290 -11.29 21.59 -22.10
C ALA A 290 -11.36 20.34 -21.21
N LYS A 291 -10.21 19.79 -20.81
CA LYS A 291 -10.13 18.64 -19.90
C LYS A 291 -10.77 18.98 -18.56
N SER A 292 -10.38 20.09 -17.95
CA SER A 292 -10.96 20.54 -16.67
C SER A 292 -12.48 20.69 -16.76
N LYS A 293 -12.99 21.31 -17.82
CA LYS A 293 -14.44 21.47 -18.04
C LYS A 293 -15.16 20.13 -18.20
N LEU A 294 -14.68 19.24 -19.07
CA LEU A 294 -15.34 17.96 -19.33
C LEU A 294 -15.33 17.04 -18.10
N TYR A 295 -14.30 17.11 -17.26
CA TYR A 295 -14.27 16.35 -16.00
C TYR A 295 -15.14 16.99 -14.91
N ALA A 296 -15.35 18.30 -14.94
CA ALA A 296 -16.25 19.00 -14.03
C ALA A 296 -17.73 18.72 -14.35
N ASP A 297 -18.08 18.53 -15.63
CA ASP A 297 -19.40 18.10 -16.07
C ASP A 297 -19.31 16.86 -17.00
N PRO A 298 -19.17 15.65 -16.43
CA PRO A 298 -19.03 14.43 -17.23
C PRO A 298 -20.24 14.12 -18.12
N THR A 299 -21.40 14.70 -17.81
CA THR A 299 -22.64 14.44 -18.57
C THR A 299 -22.58 15.00 -19.99
N ASP A 300 -21.80 16.07 -20.21
CA ASP A 300 -21.52 16.63 -21.54
C ASP A 300 -20.95 15.56 -22.47
N VAL A 301 -20.02 14.73 -21.98
CA VAL A 301 -19.35 13.68 -22.77
C VAL A 301 -20.30 12.52 -23.07
N SER A 302 -21.12 12.11 -22.10
CA SER A 302 -22.13 11.06 -22.33
C SER A 302 -23.17 11.48 -23.38
N ASN A 303 -23.57 12.75 -23.37
CA ASN A 303 -24.67 13.25 -24.21
C ASN A 303 -24.22 13.82 -25.57
N SER A 304 -22.98 14.27 -25.74
CA SER A 304 -22.49 14.90 -26.97
C SER A 304 -21.36 14.10 -27.66
N ALA A 305 -21.58 13.75 -28.92
CA ALA A 305 -20.53 13.16 -29.78
C ALA A 305 -19.35 14.12 -30.00
N SER A 306 -19.63 15.43 -30.07
CA SER A 306 -18.57 16.44 -30.19
C SER A 306 -17.73 16.52 -28.92
N ALA A 307 -18.35 16.43 -27.74
CA ALA A 307 -17.62 16.35 -26.47
C ALA A 307 -16.73 15.09 -26.40
N ARG A 308 -17.22 13.93 -26.85
CA ARG A 308 -16.40 12.70 -26.95
C ARG A 308 -15.21 12.85 -27.87
N ARG A 309 -15.36 13.48 -29.04
CA ARG A 309 -14.24 13.75 -29.96
C ARG A 309 -13.23 14.74 -29.39
N ILE A 310 -13.70 15.77 -28.66
CA ILE A 310 -12.82 16.68 -27.92
C ILE A 310 -12.03 15.91 -26.87
N LEU A 311 -12.70 15.05 -26.09
CA LEU A 311 -12.06 14.19 -25.09
C LEU A 311 -11.01 13.26 -25.73
N GLY A 312 -11.37 12.54 -26.81
CA GLY A 312 -10.42 11.70 -27.55
C GLY A 312 -9.20 12.50 -28.06
N SER A 313 -9.42 13.72 -28.55
CA SER A 313 -8.33 14.61 -28.98
C SER A 313 -7.41 15.04 -27.83
N ILE A 314 -7.95 15.28 -26.63
CA ILE A 314 -7.18 15.60 -25.42
C ILE A 314 -6.32 14.38 -25.04
N LEU A 315 -6.93 13.20 -24.99
CA LEU A 315 -6.31 11.95 -24.56
C LEU A 315 -5.26 11.42 -25.55
N ARG A 316 -5.19 11.97 -26.77
CA ARG A 316 -4.22 11.55 -27.79
C ARG A 316 -2.76 11.64 -27.38
N ARG A 317 -2.46 12.47 -26.38
CA ARG A 317 -1.09 12.68 -25.88
C ARG A 317 -0.83 11.96 -24.56
N GLU A 318 -1.76 11.12 -24.12
CA GLU A 318 -1.72 10.45 -22.83
C GLU A 318 -1.56 8.94 -23.04
N ASP A 319 -0.62 8.33 -22.33
CA ASP A 319 -0.44 6.88 -22.25
C ASP A 319 -1.38 6.24 -21.21
N THR A 320 -1.96 7.09 -20.36
CA THR A 320 -2.81 6.78 -19.23
C THR A 320 -4.16 7.43 -19.45
N ILE A 321 -5.18 6.65 -19.77
CA ILE A 321 -6.50 7.14 -20.14
C ILE A 321 -7.50 6.79 -19.04
N ASP A 322 -8.06 7.82 -18.40
CA ASP A 322 -9.14 7.67 -17.40
C ASP A 322 -10.51 8.03 -17.98
N LEU A 323 -11.33 7.00 -18.25
CA LEU A 323 -12.72 7.14 -18.67
C LEU A 323 -13.71 6.88 -17.54
N GLY A 324 -13.23 6.58 -16.32
CA GLY A 324 -14.08 6.34 -15.16
C GLY A 324 -15.02 7.50 -14.76
N PRO A 325 -14.75 8.78 -15.05
CA PRO A 325 -15.71 9.87 -14.80
C PRO A 325 -16.99 9.80 -15.63
N PHE A 326 -16.95 9.13 -16.78
CA PHE A 326 -17.97 9.25 -17.80
C PHE A 326 -18.85 7.99 -17.83
N GLU A 327 -20.17 8.19 -17.79
CA GLU A 327 -21.15 7.12 -17.96
C GLU A 327 -21.37 6.86 -19.46
N LEU A 328 -20.42 6.14 -20.07
CA LEU A 328 -20.39 5.86 -21.50
C LEU A 328 -20.86 4.43 -21.79
N SER A 329 -21.50 4.21 -22.94
CA SER A 329 -21.73 2.85 -23.47
C SER A 329 -20.43 2.25 -24.03
N THR A 330 -20.40 0.94 -24.27
CA THR A 330 -19.24 0.26 -24.87
C THR A 330 -18.86 0.81 -26.24
N GLU A 331 -19.84 1.23 -27.04
CA GLU A 331 -19.64 1.84 -28.36
C GLU A 331 -19.04 3.24 -28.23
N GLN A 332 -19.52 4.04 -27.27
CA GLN A 332 -19.00 5.37 -26.99
C GLN A 332 -17.57 5.33 -26.44
N ILE A 333 -17.25 4.34 -25.59
CA ILE A 333 -15.87 4.13 -25.12
C ILE A 333 -14.97 3.78 -26.31
N SER A 334 -15.43 2.90 -27.19
CA SER A 334 -14.68 2.54 -28.40
C SER A 334 -14.41 3.76 -29.28
N GLU A 335 -15.42 4.61 -29.49
CA GLU A 335 -15.29 5.89 -30.22
C GLU A 335 -14.20 6.78 -29.62
N VAL A 336 -14.21 6.99 -28.30
CA VAL A 336 -13.22 7.83 -27.61
C VAL A 336 -11.82 7.22 -27.71
N LEU A 337 -11.69 5.91 -27.51
CA LEU A 337 -10.40 5.21 -27.55
C LEU A 337 -9.80 5.17 -28.97
N GLU A 338 -10.62 5.08 -30.02
CA GLU A 338 -10.18 5.15 -31.42
C GLU A 338 -9.63 6.54 -31.77
N GLU A 339 -10.23 7.60 -31.26
CA GLU A 339 -9.73 8.97 -31.47
C GLU A 339 -8.48 9.26 -30.63
N ALA A 340 -8.45 8.74 -29.40
CA ALA A 340 -7.36 8.90 -28.44
C ALA A 340 -6.10 8.12 -28.86
N SER A 341 -6.23 6.91 -29.40
CA SER A 341 -5.06 6.08 -29.67
C SER A 341 -4.94 5.77 -31.16
N LYS A 342 -3.97 6.42 -31.82
CA LYS A 342 -3.58 6.08 -33.21
C LYS A 342 -2.81 4.76 -33.28
N ASP A 343 -2.00 4.48 -32.25
CA ASP A 343 -1.36 3.19 -32.05
C ASP A 343 -1.76 2.64 -30.66
N PRO A 344 -2.55 1.56 -30.60
CA PRO A 344 -2.92 0.91 -29.34
C PRO A 344 -1.73 0.47 -28.47
N LYS A 345 -0.51 0.42 -29.02
CA LYS A 345 0.72 0.13 -28.28
C LYS A 345 1.20 1.28 -27.39
N ASP A 346 0.67 2.49 -27.56
CA ASP A 346 1.07 3.65 -26.77
C ASP A 346 0.32 3.73 -25.44
N VAL A 347 -0.79 3.02 -25.30
CA VAL A 347 -1.61 3.02 -24.08
C VAL A 347 -1.10 1.98 -23.10
N ILE A 348 -0.63 2.45 -21.94
CA ILE A 348 -0.12 1.61 -20.85
C ILE A 348 -1.15 1.45 -19.73
N SER A 349 -2.09 2.39 -19.59
CA SER A 349 -3.04 2.37 -18.48
C SER A 349 -4.44 2.80 -18.90
N LEU A 350 -5.44 2.04 -18.47
CA LEU A 350 -6.86 2.27 -18.77
C LEU A 350 -7.68 2.21 -17.49
N SER A 351 -8.59 3.17 -17.32
CA SER A 351 -9.59 3.14 -16.25
C SER A 351 -11.00 3.20 -16.82
N PHE A 352 -11.81 2.22 -16.41
CA PHE A 352 -13.26 2.18 -16.63
C PHE A 352 -14.04 2.22 -15.32
N SER A 353 -13.38 2.70 -14.26
CA SER A 353 -13.87 2.62 -12.89
C SER A 353 -15.21 3.35 -12.71
N GLY A 354 -16.21 2.67 -12.16
CA GLY A 354 -17.55 3.21 -11.90
C GLY A 354 -18.50 3.18 -13.09
N ASN A 355 -18.06 2.68 -14.26
CA ASN A 355 -18.92 2.52 -15.42
C ASN A 355 -19.64 1.16 -15.39
N LEU A 356 -20.96 1.20 -15.20
CA LEU A 356 -21.81 0.01 -15.09
C LEU A 356 -22.14 -0.64 -16.44
N ASN A 357 -21.85 0.03 -17.56
CA ASN A 357 -22.10 -0.48 -18.91
C ASN A 357 -21.00 -1.42 -19.42
N ILE A 358 -19.88 -1.52 -18.71
CA ILE A 358 -18.77 -2.41 -19.09
C ILE A 358 -19.20 -3.87 -18.97
N THR A 359 -18.96 -4.65 -20.02
CA THR A 359 -19.27 -6.08 -20.08
C THR A 359 -18.01 -6.94 -20.16
N GLU A 360 -18.15 -8.22 -19.84
CA GLU A 360 -17.05 -9.19 -19.93
C GLU A 360 -16.51 -9.32 -21.37
N SER A 361 -17.39 -9.30 -22.38
CA SER A 361 -17.00 -9.35 -23.79
C SER A 361 -16.21 -8.12 -24.21
N PHE A 362 -16.65 -6.93 -23.78
CA PHE A 362 -15.95 -5.70 -24.06
C PHE A 362 -14.54 -5.68 -23.43
N LEU A 363 -14.40 -6.16 -22.19
CA LEU A 363 -13.06 -6.27 -21.57
C LEU A 363 -12.14 -7.20 -22.35
N LYS A 364 -12.64 -8.33 -22.87
CA LYS A 364 -11.84 -9.22 -23.75
C LYS A 364 -11.36 -8.48 -25.00
N GLU A 365 -12.23 -7.70 -25.64
CA GLU A 365 -11.87 -6.90 -26.82
C GLU A 365 -10.80 -5.85 -26.50
N ILE A 366 -10.91 -5.17 -25.35
CA ILE A 366 -9.91 -4.20 -24.89
C ILE A 366 -8.56 -4.88 -24.64
N LEU A 367 -8.52 -6.02 -23.96
CA LEU A 367 -7.27 -6.74 -23.67
C LEU A 367 -6.56 -7.21 -24.96
N ILE A 368 -7.33 -7.54 -26.02
CA ILE A 368 -6.77 -7.87 -27.33
C ILE A 368 -6.28 -6.62 -28.06
N LYS A 369 -7.06 -5.53 -28.01
CA LYS A 369 -6.77 -4.28 -28.72
C LYS A 369 -5.54 -3.57 -28.17
N PHE A 370 -5.29 -3.64 -26.85
CA PHE A 370 -4.20 -2.94 -26.17
C PHE A 370 -3.18 -3.94 -25.58
N PRO A 371 -2.30 -4.53 -26.41
CA PRO A 371 -1.39 -5.61 -25.98
C PRO A 371 -0.26 -5.14 -25.05
N ARG A 372 -0.01 -3.83 -24.97
CA ARG A 372 0.97 -3.22 -24.04
C ARG A 372 0.33 -2.68 -22.77
N LEU A 373 -0.95 -2.97 -22.54
CA LEU A 373 -1.62 -2.56 -21.32
C LEU A 373 -0.86 -3.12 -20.12
N GLU A 374 -0.64 -2.26 -19.15
CA GLU A 374 0.19 -2.51 -17.99
C GLU A 374 -0.61 -2.37 -16.70
N THR A 375 -1.65 -1.53 -16.71
CA THR A 375 -2.53 -1.29 -15.57
C THR A 375 -3.97 -1.13 -16.04
N LEU A 376 -4.90 -1.75 -15.32
CA LEU A 376 -6.32 -1.69 -15.58
C LEU A 376 -7.07 -1.36 -14.29
N TYR A 377 -7.84 -0.26 -14.29
CA TYR A 377 -8.69 0.13 -13.17
C TYR A 377 -10.16 -0.22 -13.46
N LEU A 378 -10.72 -1.09 -12.63
CA LEU A 378 -12.10 -1.56 -12.62
C LEU A 378 -12.73 -1.38 -11.23
N LEU A 379 -12.46 -0.26 -10.58
CA LEU A 379 -13.05 0.07 -9.29
C LEU A 379 -14.55 0.30 -9.47
N ASN A 380 -15.36 -0.23 -8.55
CA ASN A 380 -16.81 -0.12 -8.51
C ASN A 380 -17.50 -0.53 -9.83
N THR A 381 -17.03 -1.63 -10.44
CA THR A 381 -17.70 -2.31 -11.57
C THR A 381 -18.24 -3.69 -11.14
N PRO A 382 -19.29 -3.75 -10.29
CA PRO A 382 -19.79 -4.99 -9.69
C PRO A 382 -20.51 -5.91 -10.69
N GLN A 383 -20.89 -5.40 -11.87
CA GLN A 383 -21.59 -6.17 -12.90
C GLN A 383 -20.73 -7.30 -13.50
N ILE A 384 -19.41 -7.26 -13.30
CA ILE A 384 -18.47 -8.33 -13.61
C ILE A 384 -17.85 -8.78 -12.28
N SER A 385 -18.06 -10.04 -11.90
CA SER A 385 -17.50 -10.57 -10.66
C SER A 385 -15.97 -10.54 -10.68
N LEU A 386 -15.34 -10.44 -9.50
CA LEU A 386 -13.88 -10.50 -9.36
C LEU A 386 -13.29 -11.77 -9.99
N GLU A 387 -13.92 -12.93 -9.77
CA GLU A 387 -13.50 -14.21 -10.36
C GLU A 387 -13.41 -14.13 -11.89
N LYS A 388 -14.40 -13.52 -12.55
CA LYS A 388 -14.39 -13.33 -14.01
C LYS A 388 -13.27 -12.40 -14.44
N LYS A 389 -13.10 -11.25 -13.77
CA LYS A 389 -12.01 -10.30 -14.06
C LYS A 389 -10.64 -10.98 -13.96
N ILE A 390 -10.40 -11.74 -12.90
CA ILE A 390 -9.19 -12.53 -12.68
C ILE A 390 -9.02 -13.61 -13.75
N GLY A 391 -10.10 -14.28 -14.13
CA GLY A 391 -10.09 -15.26 -15.22
C GLY A 391 -9.66 -14.67 -16.56
N LEU A 392 -10.07 -13.44 -16.87
CA LEU A 392 -9.64 -12.72 -18.09
C LEU A 392 -8.16 -12.33 -18.07
N LEU A 393 -7.62 -12.01 -16.90
CA LEU A 393 -6.24 -11.53 -16.74
C LEU A 393 -5.24 -12.65 -16.46
N ARG A 394 -5.70 -13.90 -16.31
CA ARG A 394 -4.83 -15.03 -15.99
C ARG A 394 -3.77 -15.23 -17.08
N GLY A 395 -2.50 -15.23 -16.65
CA GLY A 395 -1.36 -15.35 -17.56
C GLY A 395 -0.90 -14.03 -18.19
N THR A 396 -1.55 -12.91 -17.86
CA THR A 396 -1.09 -11.57 -18.24
C THR A 396 -0.18 -10.98 -17.18
N THR A 397 0.43 -9.83 -17.47
CA THR A 397 1.21 -9.02 -16.52
C THR A 397 0.51 -7.70 -16.16
N ILE A 398 -0.79 -7.59 -16.46
CA ILE A 398 -1.57 -6.36 -16.27
C ILE A 398 -1.94 -6.23 -14.79
N GLN A 399 -1.56 -5.14 -14.15
CA GLN A 399 -1.95 -4.88 -12.77
C GLN A 399 -3.43 -4.48 -12.71
N LEU A 400 -4.26 -5.24 -11.98
CA LEU A 400 -5.67 -4.93 -11.75
C LEU A 400 -5.87 -4.10 -10.47
N TYR A 401 -6.56 -2.98 -10.59
CA TYR A 401 -7.16 -2.25 -9.48
C TYR A 401 -8.66 -2.50 -9.47
N ASP A 402 -9.13 -3.27 -8.49
CA ASP A 402 -10.52 -3.67 -8.33
C ASP A 402 -10.98 -3.47 -6.87
N THR A 403 -12.21 -2.99 -6.68
CA THR A 403 -12.75 -2.67 -5.34
C THR A 403 -12.78 -3.90 -4.44
N GLU A 404 -13.23 -5.04 -4.94
CA GLU A 404 -13.31 -6.26 -4.14
C GLU A 404 -11.90 -6.74 -3.80
N LEU A 405 -11.00 -6.79 -4.79
CA LEU A 405 -9.61 -7.20 -4.58
C LEU A 405 -8.88 -6.35 -3.53
N LEU A 406 -9.07 -5.03 -3.56
CA LEU A 406 -8.50 -4.09 -2.58
C LEU A 406 -9.14 -4.20 -1.20
N ALA A 407 -10.43 -4.56 -1.12
CA ALA A 407 -11.14 -4.68 0.15
C ALA A 407 -10.83 -5.99 0.88
N LEU A 408 -10.50 -7.06 0.15
CA LEU A 408 -10.31 -8.41 0.70
C LEU A 408 -9.44 -8.46 1.99
N PRO A 409 -8.25 -7.83 2.05
CA PRO A 409 -7.39 -7.83 3.25
C PRO A 409 -8.12 -7.36 4.52
N PHE A 410 -9.03 -6.38 4.38
CA PHE A 410 -9.67 -5.72 5.51
C PHE A 410 -11.01 -6.35 5.91
N VAL A 411 -11.50 -7.31 5.12
CA VAL A 411 -12.78 -7.98 5.37
C VAL A 411 -12.65 -8.95 6.54
N LYS A 412 -13.41 -8.73 7.61
CA LYS A 412 -13.50 -9.66 8.74
C LYS A 412 -14.68 -10.59 8.53
N LYS A 413 -14.40 -11.85 8.23
CA LYS A 413 -15.43 -12.91 8.16
C LYS A 413 -15.62 -13.50 9.56
N ASP A 414 -16.85 -13.89 9.88
CA ASP A 414 -17.16 -14.72 11.04
C ASP A 414 -16.99 -16.19 10.67
N ASP A 415 -15.80 -16.52 10.17
CA ASP A 415 -15.54 -17.81 9.54
C ASP A 415 -15.32 -18.93 10.55
N GLY A 416 -15.47 -18.69 11.87
CA GLY A 416 -15.15 -19.66 12.92
C GLY A 416 -13.66 -20.05 12.98
N MET A 417 -12.89 -19.68 11.96
CA MET A 417 -11.46 -19.90 11.75
C MET A 417 -10.61 -19.19 12.82
N MET A 418 -11.01 -17.99 13.24
CA MET A 418 -10.33 -17.25 14.30
C MET A 418 -10.44 -17.90 15.68
N HIS A 419 -11.41 -18.79 15.91
CA HIS A 419 -11.58 -19.51 17.18
C HIS A 419 -11.22 -21.00 17.09
N GLY A 420 -11.12 -21.55 15.88
CA GLY A 420 -10.59 -22.88 15.60
C GLY A 420 -9.15 -22.80 15.09
N PHE A 421 -8.20 -22.53 15.99
CA PHE A 421 -6.74 -22.42 15.74
C PHE A 421 -6.10 -23.59 14.96
N ASN A 422 -6.83 -24.66 14.68
CA ASN A 422 -6.30 -25.92 14.15
C ASN A 422 -6.58 -26.18 12.65
N LYS A 423 -7.18 -25.24 11.88
CA LYS A 423 -7.73 -25.57 10.54
C LYS A 423 -7.54 -24.55 9.40
N PHE A 424 -6.58 -23.63 9.46
CA PHE A 424 -6.25 -22.91 8.23
C PHE A 424 -5.35 -23.79 7.35
N GLU A 425 -5.94 -24.41 6.32
CA GLU A 425 -5.17 -25.14 5.32
C GLU A 425 -4.69 -24.17 4.23
N PRO A 426 -3.37 -24.04 4.01
CA PRO A 426 -2.84 -23.28 2.88
C PRO A 426 -3.50 -23.76 1.60
N ARG A 427 -4.03 -22.81 0.84
CA ARG A 427 -4.69 -23.10 -0.43
C ARG A 427 -3.64 -23.65 -1.37
N LEU A 428 -3.84 -24.88 -1.84
CA LEU A 428 -3.00 -25.49 -2.87
C LEU A 428 -3.05 -24.69 -4.19
N ILE A 429 -4.15 -23.97 -4.41
CA ILE A 429 -4.40 -23.18 -5.61
C ILE A 429 -4.65 -21.73 -5.18
N PRO A 430 -3.83 -20.76 -5.66
CA PRO A 430 -4.09 -19.34 -5.50
C PRO A 430 -5.53 -19.01 -5.91
N LEU A 431 -6.35 -18.45 -5.01
CA LEU A 431 -7.72 -18.07 -5.38
C LEU A 431 -7.73 -16.86 -6.29
N TYR A 432 -6.91 -15.87 -5.93
CA TYR A 432 -6.87 -14.58 -6.62
C TYR A 432 -5.58 -14.34 -7.40
N GLY A 433 -4.71 -15.35 -7.50
CA GLY A 433 -3.49 -15.29 -8.30
C GLY A 433 -3.78 -15.35 -9.81
N TYR A 434 -3.41 -14.31 -10.55
CA TYR A 434 -3.52 -14.25 -12.02
C TYR A 434 -2.22 -13.88 -12.74
N ILE A 435 -1.28 -13.21 -12.05
CA ILE A 435 0.08 -12.98 -12.58
C ILE A 435 1.00 -14.07 -12.03
N LYS A 436 1.64 -14.84 -12.91
CA LYS A 436 2.65 -15.81 -12.48
C LYS A 436 3.86 -15.05 -11.91
N PRO A 437 4.23 -15.27 -10.64
CA PRO A 437 5.39 -14.58 -10.07
C PRO A 437 6.69 -15.13 -10.65
N VAL A 438 7.71 -14.27 -10.79
CA VAL A 438 9.06 -14.71 -11.20
C VAL A 438 9.85 -15.39 -10.08
N ILE A 439 9.42 -15.18 -8.83
CA ILE A 439 9.88 -15.91 -7.65
C ILE A 439 8.62 -16.55 -7.05
N ASN A 440 8.52 -17.86 -7.08
CA ASN A 440 7.30 -18.57 -6.65
C ASN A 440 7.12 -18.53 -5.14
N GLN A 441 8.21 -18.63 -4.39
CA GLN A 441 8.22 -18.61 -2.93
C GLN A 441 9.56 -18.10 -2.40
N MET A 442 9.57 -17.68 -1.15
CA MET A 442 10.78 -17.35 -0.40
C MET A 442 10.84 -18.17 0.89
N ILE A 443 11.94 -18.90 1.09
CA ILE A 443 12.22 -19.65 2.32
C ILE A 443 13.20 -18.83 3.14
N ILE A 444 12.81 -18.46 4.36
CA ILE A 444 13.70 -17.83 5.33
C ILE A 444 13.92 -18.83 6.45
N MET A 445 15.18 -19.04 6.84
CA MET A 445 15.55 -19.87 7.99
C MET A 445 16.48 -19.08 8.91
N ALA A 446 16.14 -19.02 10.18
CA ALA A 446 17.02 -18.53 11.24
C ALA A 446 17.62 -19.74 11.99
N CYS A 447 18.93 -19.74 12.14
CA CYS A 447 19.70 -20.72 12.88
C CYS A 447 20.42 -20.03 14.03
N CYS A 448 20.09 -20.43 15.26
CA CYS A 448 20.73 -19.95 16.48
C CYS A 448 21.69 -21.00 17.04
N ASP A 449 22.70 -20.56 17.78
CA ASP A 449 23.67 -21.45 18.45
C ASP A 449 24.35 -22.45 17.49
N THR A 450 24.85 -21.94 16.37
CA THR A 450 25.40 -22.82 15.31
C THR A 450 26.81 -23.36 15.61
N ASN A 451 27.33 -23.14 16.81
CA ASN A 451 28.65 -23.62 17.23
C ASN A 451 28.73 -25.16 17.28
N LEU A 452 27.62 -25.84 17.55
CA LEU A 452 27.52 -27.30 17.60
C LEU A 452 26.92 -27.89 16.32
N VAL A 453 26.61 -27.05 15.34
CA VAL A 453 25.93 -27.47 14.11
C VAL A 453 26.95 -28.09 13.15
N PRO A 454 26.67 -29.29 12.60
CA PRO A 454 27.50 -29.88 11.57
C PRO A 454 27.63 -28.93 10.37
N ARG A 455 28.85 -28.78 9.85
CA ARG A 455 29.13 -27.98 8.66
C ARG A 455 29.51 -28.87 7.50
N ASP A 456 29.11 -28.44 6.30
CA ASP A 456 29.49 -29.06 5.05
C ASP A 456 30.92 -28.66 4.65
N THR A 457 31.45 -29.28 3.60
CA THR A 457 32.83 -29.06 3.16
C THR A 457 33.07 -27.64 2.61
N ASP A 458 32.01 -26.94 2.22
CA ASP A 458 32.04 -25.53 1.82
C ASP A 458 31.97 -24.56 3.03
N GLY A 459 31.90 -25.07 4.25
CA GLY A 459 31.79 -24.30 5.49
C GLY A 459 30.38 -23.83 5.85
N GLY A 460 29.38 -24.12 4.99
CA GLY A 460 27.98 -23.87 5.27
C GLY A 460 27.38 -24.85 6.28
N LEU A 461 26.18 -24.55 6.78
CA LEU A 461 25.45 -25.41 7.72
C LEU A 461 24.91 -26.64 7.00
N ASN A 462 25.13 -27.83 7.55
CA ASN A 462 24.51 -29.06 7.08
C ASN A 462 23.13 -29.21 7.74
N ILE A 463 22.15 -28.52 7.16
CA ILE A 463 20.79 -28.39 7.68
C ILE A 463 20.06 -29.75 7.73
N GLU A 464 20.21 -30.59 6.70
CA GLU A 464 19.72 -31.97 6.65
C GLU A 464 20.19 -32.76 7.90
N SER A 465 21.49 -32.73 8.21
CA SER A 465 22.01 -33.37 9.42
C SER A 465 21.48 -32.75 10.71
N MET A 466 21.15 -31.46 10.73
CA MET A 466 20.56 -30.82 11.91
C MET A 466 19.15 -31.36 12.19
N PHE A 467 18.36 -31.59 11.14
CA PHE A 467 17.04 -32.20 11.23
C PHE A 467 17.16 -33.66 11.66
N ASP A 468 18.03 -34.45 11.03
CA ASP A 468 18.22 -35.88 11.33
C ASP A 468 18.67 -36.12 12.77
N LYS A 469 19.60 -35.30 13.27
CA LYS A 469 20.12 -35.44 14.64
C LYS A 469 19.19 -34.86 15.69
N GLY A 470 18.07 -34.26 15.30
CA GLY A 470 17.19 -33.59 16.22
C GLY A 470 17.84 -32.40 16.94
N ILE A 471 18.97 -31.89 16.44
CA ILE A 471 19.66 -30.72 17.03
C ILE A 471 18.72 -29.51 17.01
N LEU A 472 17.85 -29.46 16.01
CA LEU A 472 16.81 -28.45 15.91
C LEU A 472 15.58 -28.74 16.80
N LEU A 473 15.38 -29.92 17.40
CA LEU A 473 14.14 -30.31 18.13
C LEU A 473 13.93 -29.62 19.49
N ASP A 474 14.93 -28.93 20.06
CA ASP A 474 14.74 -28.25 21.34
C ASP A 474 13.91 -26.96 21.18
N ASN A 475 12.93 -26.77 22.06
CA ASN A 475 11.69 -26.00 21.88
C ASN A 475 11.81 -24.48 21.57
N SER A 476 13.00 -23.92 21.40
CA SER A 476 13.23 -22.47 21.31
C SER A 476 14.10 -22.02 20.12
N MET A 477 14.46 -22.89 19.17
CA MET A 477 15.45 -22.57 18.12
C MET A 477 15.00 -22.85 16.67
N ARG A 478 13.68 -22.92 16.37
CA ARG A 478 13.15 -23.39 15.08
C ARG A 478 12.35 -22.36 14.29
N ASP A 479 12.99 -21.38 13.69
CA ASP A 479 12.24 -20.39 12.91
C ASP A 479 12.62 -20.45 11.44
N HIS A 480 11.84 -21.23 10.70
CA HIS A 480 11.77 -21.09 9.25
C HIS A 480 10.35 -20.72 8.80
N VAL A 481 10.27 -20.00 7.69
CA VAL A 481 9.04 -19.51 7.09
C VAL A 481 9.15 -19.60 5.56
N CYS A 482 8.14 -20.14 4.91
CA CYS A 482 8.00 -20.23 3.46
C CYS A 482 6.87 -19.31 3.01
N ILE A 483 7.21 -18.24 2.30
CA ILE A 483 6.27 -17.22 1.83
C ILE A 483 5.96 -17.47 0.34
N PRO A 484 4.77 -17.96 -0.03
CA PRO A 484 4.39 -18.16 -1.42
C PRO A 484 3.91 -16.85 -2.06
N PHE A 485 4.36 -16.54 -3.28
CA PHE A 485 4.01 -15.30 -3.97
C PHE A 485 2.92 -15.46 -5.04
N GLY A 486 2.25 -16.62 -5.09
CA GLY A 486 1.25 -16.94 -6.12
C GLY A 486 0.01 -16.02 -6.13
N GLU A 487 -0.31 -15.33 -5.03
CA GLU A 487 -1.46 -14.39 -4.93
C GLU A 487 -1.04 -12.91 -4.92
N VAL A 488 0.24 -12.59 -5.12
CA VAL A 488 0.74 -11.21 -5.01
C VAL A 488 0.35 -10.34 -6.20
N ASN A 489 0.18 -10.96 -7.38
CA ASN A 489 -0.25 -10.27 -8.59
C ASN A 489 0.59 -9.04 -8.94
N LEU A 490 1.92 -9.18 -8.92
CA LEU A 490 2.85 -8.12 -9.29
C LEU A 490 3.66 -8.49 -10.53
N LYS A 491 4.01 -7.47 -11.31
CA LYS A 491 5.00 -7.59 -12.38
C LYS A 491 6.37 -8.02 -11.82
N PRO A 492 7.24 -8.64 -12.65
CA PRO A 492 8.55 -9.11 -12.23
C PRO A 492 9.39 -8.05 -11.49
N SER A 493 9.51 -6.86 -12.06
CA SER A 493 10.30 -5.76 -11.49
C SER A 493 9.78 -5.33 -10.12
N ALA A 494 8.46 -5.13 -9.99
CA ALA A 494 7.81 -4.76 -8.74
C ALA A 494 7.97 -5.84 -7.66
N LEU A 495 7.75 -7.11 -8.00
CA LEU A 495 7.93 -8.25 -7.07
C LEU A 495 9.37 -8.30 -6.53
N ILE A 496 10.37 -8.25 -7.42
CA ILE A 496 11.78 -8.34 -7.02
C ILE A 496 12.15 -7.13 -6.14
N THR A 497 11.68 -5.93 -6.48
CA THR A 497 12.00 -4.71 -5.72
C THR A 497 11.37 -4.74 -4.32
N GLY A 498 10.11 -5.18 -4.19
CA GLY A 498 9.46 -5.37 -2.90
C GLY A 498 10.13 -6.46 -2.04
N ILE A 499 10.59 -7.55 -2.66
CA ILE A 499 11.39 -8.59 -1.97
C ILE A 499 12.73 -8.01 -1.49
N ALA A 500 13.42 -7.21 -2.31
CA ALA A 500 14.67 -6.56 -1.91
C ALA A 500 14.48 -5.64 -0.68
N GLN A 501 13.38 -4.88 -0.65
CA GLN A 501 12.99 -4.07 0.51
C GLN A 501 12.75 -4.91 1.76
N TYR A 502 12.06 -6.03 1.60
CA TYR A 502 11.82 -6.94 2.71
C TYR A 502 13.12 -7.60 3.22
N VAL A 503 14.03 -8.01 2.33
CA VAL A 503 15.35 -8.54 2.71
C VAL A 503 16.16 -7.47 3.47
N HIS A 504 16.16 -6.22 2.99
CA HIS A 504 16.79 -5.11 3.71
C HIS A 504 16.21 -4.92 5.11
N TYR A 505 14.88 -4.96 5.24
CA TYR A 505 14.20 -4.89 6.52
C TYR A 505 14.68 -6.01 7.46
N VAL A 506 14.65 -7.27 7.02
CA VAL A 506 15.10 -8.43 7.82
C VAL A 506 16.57 -8.26 8.24
N MET A 507 17.42 -7.78 7.33
CA MET A 507 18.84 -7.53 7.62
C MET A 507 19.08 -6.41 8.63
N ASN A 508 18.15 -5.48 8.84
CA ASN A 508 18.29 -4.37 9.79
C ASN A 508 17.69 -4.65 11.17
N GLN A 509 16.92 -5.73 11.34
CA GLN A 509 16.38 -6.13 12.64
C GLN A 509 17.41 -6.89 13.53
N GLN A 510 18.72 -6.74 13.27
CA GLN A 510 19.81 -7.61 13.75
C GLN A 510 19.93 -7.85 15.27
N PRO A 511 19.51 -6.97 16.21
CA PRO A 511 19.53 -7.33 17.63
C PRO A 511 18.51 -8.43 18.00
N TYR A 512 17.60 -8.78 17.08
CA TYR A 512 16.49 -9.72 17.27
C TYR A 512 16.29 -10.58 16.02
N LEU A 513 17.28 -11.39 15.61
CA LEU A 513 17.09 -12.48 14.63
C LEU A 513 16.15 -13.61 15.11
N ASP A 514 15.21 -13.27 15.99
CA ASP A 514 13.91 -13.88 16.15
C ASP A 514 13.02 -13.54 14.94
N ILE A 515 13.51 -13.87 13.74
CA ILE A 515 12.79 -13.69 12.46
C ILE A 515 11.39 -14.35 12.53
N GLY A 516 11.20 -15.33 13.42
CA GLY A 516 9.92 -15.99 13.68
C GLY A 516 9.22 -15.64 15.00
N MET A 517 9.69 -14.70 15.84
CA MET A 517 9.00 -14.40 17.11
C MET A 517 8.39 -13.00 17.25
N MET A 518 8.82 -11.98 16.51
CA MET A 518 8.45 -10.58 16.86
C MET A 518 7.57 -9.79 15.88
N ASN A 519 7.21 -10.28 14.70
CA ASN A 519 6.10 -9.76 13.88
C ASN A 519 5.87 -10.70 12.70
N PRO A 520 4.62 -10.98 12.28
CA PRO A 520 4.36 -11.97 11.23
C PRO A 520 5.05 -11.54 9.91
N PRO A 521 6.03 -12.33 9.40
CA PRO A 521 6.77 -12.05 8.16
C PRO A 521 5.85 -11.69 6.98
N ALA A 522 4.70 -12.36 6.91
CA ALA A 522 3.61 -12.16 5.97
C ALA A 522 3.14 -10.72 5.87
N LEU A 523 2.78 -10.13 7.01
CA LEU A 523 2.18 -8.80 7.04
C LEU A 523 3.21 -7.74 6.62
N ASN A 524 4.45 -7.95 7.03
CA ASN A 524 5.55 -7.05 6.69
C ASN A 524 5.85 -7.12 5.19
N ILE A 525 6.02 -8.31 4.62
CA ILE A 525 6.25 -8.44 3.18
C ILE A 525 5.06 -7.98 2.36
N ALA A 526 3.81 -8.18 2.83
CA ALA A 526 2.62 -7.71 2.12
C ALA A 526 2.62 -6.20 1.91
N LYS A 527 3.02 -5.42 2.92
CA LYS A 527 3.13 -3.96 2.81
C LYS A 527 4.24 -3.54 1.86
N GLN A 528 5.40 -4.22 1.92
CA GLN A 528 6.52 -3.94 1.01
C GLN A 528 6.13 -4.22 -0.45
N LEU A 529 5.41 -5.33 -0.69
CA LEU A 529 4.90 -5.69 -2.01
C LEU A 529 3.79 -4.73 -2.49
N ALA A 530 2.98 -4.19 -1.58
CA ALA A 530 1.99 -3.17 -1.92
C ALA A 530 2.62 -1.81 -2.27
N MET A 531 3.88 -1.56 -1.92
CA MET A 531 4.59 -0.31 -2.26
C MET A 531 6.05 -0.61 -2.65
N PRO A 532 6.27 -1.30 -3.79
CA PRO A 532 7.54 -1.96 -4.06
C PRO A 532 8.66 -1.02 -4.50
N HIS A 533 8.42 0.27 -4.73
CA HIS A 533 9.43 1.19 -5.28
C HIS A 533 9.93 2.25 -4.29
N THR A 534 9.62 2.14 -3.00
CA THR A 534 9.96 3.15 -1.96
C THR A 534 11.43 3.56 -1.85
N PHE A 535 12.38 2.71 -2.29
CA PHE A 535 13.80 3.06 -2.32
C PHE A 535 14.18 4.05 -3.42
N GLU A 536 13.29 4.28 -4.39
CA GLU A 536 13.50 5.27 -5.45
C GLU A 536 13.05 6.66 -4.98
N ASP A 537 13.89 7.68 -5.19
CA ASP A 537 13.57 9.08 -4.89
C ASP A 537 12.86 9.74 -6.09
N LYS A 538 11.79 9.11 -6.58
CA LYS A 538 10.98 9.60 -7.71
C LYS A 538 9.55 9.88 -7.25
N GLU A 539 8.85 10.82 -7.88
CA GLU A 539 7.47 11.16 -7.52
C GLU A 539 6.50 9.95 -7.61
N ASN A 540 6.79 9.02 -8.54
CA ASN A 540 6.02 7.79 -8.76
C ASN A 540 6.43 6.62 -7.85
N SER A 541 7.44 6.78 -6.99
CA SER A 541 7.90 5.69 -6.12
C SER A 541 6.94 5.32 -4.99
N PHE A 542 5.93 6.17 -4.77
CA PHE A 542 4.86 6.00 -3.79
C PHE A 542 3.58 5.40 -4.38
N ALA A 543 3.66 4.78 -5.56
CA ALA A 543 2.55 4.03 -6.14
C ALA A 543 2.13 2.91 -5.18
N VAL A 544 0.85 2.89 -4.81
CA VAL A 544 0.26 1.87 -3.93
C VAL A 544 -0.49 0.85 -4.78
N GLY A 545 -0.18 -0.42 -4.60
CA GLY A 545 -0.86 -1.57 -5.18
C GLY A 545 -1.80 -2.25 -4.18
N THR A 546 -2.23 -3.46 -4.53
CA THR A 546 -3.06 -4.30 -3.68
C THR A 546 -2.23 -4.95 -2.57
N ILE A 547 -2.71 -4.93 -1.33
CA ILE A 547 -2.21 -5.81 -0.28
C ILE A 547 -2.75 -7.22 -0.56
N SER A 548 -1.89 -8.23 -0.53
CA SER A 548 -2.32 -9.63 -0.67
C SER A 548 -3.17 -10.04 0.53
N ASP A 549 -4.44 -10.38 0.27
CA ASP A 549 -5.38 -10.93 1.26
C ASP A 549 -4.79 -12.13 2.00
N TYR A 550 -4.13 -13.01 1.23
CA TYR A 550 -3.48 -14.20 1.76
C TYR A 550 -2.44 -13.86 2.84
N PHE A 551 -1.65 -12.81 2.63
CA PHE A 551 -0.63 -12.40 3.60
C PHE A 551 -1.20 -11.61 4.76
N ASP A 552 -2.06 -10.62 4.48
CA ASP A 552 -2.58 -9.71 5.52
C ASP A 552 -3.44 -10.44 6.54
N ARG A 553 -4.23 -11.41 6.08
CA ARG A 553 -5.09 -12.22 6.95
C ARG A 553 -4.34 -13.24 7.77
N THR A 554 -3.09 -13.55 7.46
CA THR A 554 -2.39 -14.62 8.17
C THR A 554 -2.37 -14.32 9.66
N PRO A 555 -2.94 -15.20 10.51
CA PRO A 555 -2.95 -14.99 11.96
C PRO A 555 -1.57 -14.70 12.54
N SER A 556 -1.58 -13.79 13.51
CA SER A 556 -0.38 -13.20 14.12
C SER A 556 0.05 -13.91 15.40
N ASP A 557 -0.43 -15.13 15.66
CA ASP A 557 -0.07 -15.83 16.88
C ASP A 557 1.29 -16.51 16.75
N SER A 558 1.99 -16.64 17.89
CA SER A 558 3.25 -17.38 18.00
C SER A 558 3.09 -18.87 17.61
N TRP A 559 1.86 -19.36 17.50
CA TRP A 559 1.55 -20.73 17.11
C TRP A 559 1.58 -20.97 15.59
N SER A 560 1.22 -19.97 14.77
CA SER A 560 1.43 -19.99 13.32
C SER A 560 2.89 -20.12 12.91
N LEU A 561 3.80 -19.76 13.84
CA LEU A 561 5.26 -19.92 13.75
C LEU A 561 5.76 -21.11 14.59
N SER A 562 4.87 -21.81 15.32
CA SER A 562 5.27 -22.93 16.18
C SER A 562 5.93 -24.05 15.41
N HIS A 563 6.84 -24.71 16.11
CA HIS A 563 7.64 -25.84 15.63
C HIS A 563 6.81 -27.04 15.14
N ARG A 564 5.51 -27.15 15.50
CA ARG A 564 4.61 -28.29 15.19
C ARG A 564 3.52 -27.96 14.16
N GLY A 565 3.91 -27.60 12.94
CA GLY A 565 2.96 -27.53 11.81
C GLY A 565 2.36 -26.16 11.49
N GLY A 566 3.07 -25.06 11.82
CA GLY A 566 2.69 -23.72 11.38
C GLY A 566 2.53 -23.59 9.85
N TRP A 567 1.61 -22.73 9.39
CA TRP A 567 1.21 -22.62 7.98
C TRP A 567 2.35 -22.27 7.03
N TRP A 568 3.37 -21.57 7.54
CA TRP A 568 4.57 -21.18 6.83
C TRP A 568 5.54 -22.34 6.57
N LYS A 569 5.15 -23.58 6.85
CA LYS A 569 5.97 -24.79 6.61
C LYS A 569 5.48 -25.63 5.44
N LYS A 570 4.47 -25.16 4.69
CA LYS A 570 4.12 -25.80 3.41
C LYS A 570 5.00 -25.24 2.31
N TYR A 571 5.81 -26.12 1.73
CA TYR A 571 6.70 -25.82 0.62
C TYR A 571 6.08 -26.30 -0.67
N SER A 572 6.19 -25.50 -1.73
CA SER A 572 5.97 -26.01 -3.07
C SER A 572 7.23 -26.71 -3.54
N LYS A 573 7.10 -27.91 -4.12
CA LYS A 573 8.20 -28.54 -4.86
C LYS A 573 8.68 -27.56 -5.94
N ILE A 574 9.99 -27.45 -6.11
CA ILE A 574 10.60 -26.51 -7.06
C ILE A 574 10.58 -27.17 -8.45
N ALA A 575 9.88 -26.57 -9.40
CA ALA A 575 9.87 -27.02 -10.80
C ALA A 575 10.94 -26.31 -11.65
N PRO A 576 11.35 -26.89 -12.79
CA PRO A 576 12.30 -26.25 -13.69
C PRO A 576 11.79 -24.90 -14.22
N GLY A 577 12.63 -23.87 -14.11
CA GLY A 577 12.30 -22.51 -14.51
C GLY A 577 11.49 -21.72 -13.47
N GLU A 578 11.09 -22.35 -12.36
CA GLU A 578 10.52 -21.68 -11.21
C GLU A 578 11.62 -21.38 -10.19
N TRP A 579 11.61 -20.16 -9.64
CA TRP A 579 12.65 -19.71 -8.73
C TRP A 579 12.13 -19.61 -7.31
N THR A 580 12.93 -20.10 -6.37
CA THR A 580 12.76 -19.92 -4.93
C THR A 580 13.91 -19.07 -4.40
N LEU A 581 13.59 -18.02 -3.65
CA LEU A 581 14.60 -17.27 -2.90
C LEU A 581 14.81 -17.95 -1.55
N VAL A 582 16.04 -18.32 -1.24
CA VAL A 582 16.46 -18.82 0.06
C VAL A 582 17.18 -17.72 0.80
N VAL A 583 16.84 -17.49 2.07
CA VAL A 583 17.52 -16.60 2.99
C VAL A 583 17.83 -17.35 4.28
N ILE A 584 19.11 -17.44 4.65
CA ILE A 584 19.59 -18.16 5.83
C ILE A 584 20.27 -17.16 6.76
N GLY A 585 19.72 -16.94 7.93
CA GLY A 585 20.34 -16.20 9.02
C GLY A 585 21.01 -17.15 9.99
N GLU A 586 22.28 -16.92 10.29
CA GLU A 586 23.06 -17.69 11.25
C GLU A 586 23.50 -16.75 12.39
N THR A 587 23.29 -17.17 13.63
CA THR A 587 23.81 -16.50 14.82
C THR A 587 24.65 -17.47 15.66
N ASP A 588 25.83 -17.01 16.08
CA ASP A 588 26.73 -17.77 16.97
C ASP A 588 26.22 -17.66 18.44
N SER A 589 26.35 -18.70 19.27
CA SER A 589 25.94 -18.65 20.70
C SER A 589 26.83 -17.77 21.55
N TRP A 590 26.26 -17.25 22.65
CA TRP A 590 26.52 -15.85 22.91
C TRP A 590 26.60 -15.40 24.38
N ASP A 591 27.72 -14.75 24.71
CA ASP A 591 28.06 -14.10 25.99
C ASP A 591 28.44 -12.58 25.88
N GLY A 592 28.35 -11.87 24.73
CA GLY A 592 28.61 -10.39 24.68
C GLY A 592 28.41 -9.65 23.33
N PRO A 593 28.26 -8.29 23.30
CA PRO A 593 27.34 -7.33 22.58
C PRO A 593 26.80 -7.55 21.12
N ARG A 594 25.46 -7.47 20.90
CA ARG A 594 24.58 -8.21 19.90
C ARG A 594 24.84 -7.90 18.43
N GLU A 595 25.72 -6.95 18.17
CA GLU A 595 25.82 -6.27 16.89
C GLU A 595 26.84 -6.93 15.95
N GLU A 596 27.58 -7.97 16.37
CA GLU A 596 28.72 -8.53 15.63
C GLU A 596 28.58 -9.98 15.10
N CYS A 597 27.52 -10.73 15.41
CA CYS A 597 27.53 -12.20 15.25
C CYS A 597 26.56 -12.80 14.22
N ALA A 598 25.84 -11.97 13.46
CA ALA A 598 24.78 -12.42 12.57
C ALA A 598 25.21 -12.48 11.10
N LYS A 599 25.32 -13.70 10.55
CA LYS A 599 25.64 -13.94 9.14
C LYS A 599 24.36 -14.21 8.37
N VAL A 600 23.98 -13.31 7.45
CA VAL A 600 22.84 -13.55 6.55
C VAL A 600 23.36 -13.95 5.17
N ARG A 601 22.82 -15.06 4.65
CA ARG A 601 23.15 -15.61 3.35
C ARG A 601 21.91 -15.78 2.49
N TYR A 602 22.06 -15.79 1.18
CA TYR A 602 20.96 -16.01 0.24
C TYR A 602 21.35 -16.87 -0.94
N ALA A 603 20.36 -17.41 -1.63
CA ALA A 603 20.54 -18.06 -2.93
C ALA A 603 19.21 -18.05 -3.72
N PHE A 604 19.31 -17.99 -5.04
CA PHE A 604 18.18 -18.24 -5.93
C PHE A 604 18.27 -19.68 -6.45
N VAL A 605 17.20 -20.44 -6.24
CA VAL A 605 17.18 -21.89 -6.49
C VAL A 605 16.08 -22.24 -7.48
N SER A 606 16.43 -23.01 -8.51
CA SER A 606 15.49 -23.63 -9.45
C SER A 606 15.85 -25.11 -9.62
N ALA A 607 14.92 -25.93 -10.10
CA ALA A 607 15.23 -27.31 -10.47
C ALA A 607 15.82 -27.37 -11.88
N ALA A 608 16.81 -28.24 -12.09
CA ALA A 608 17.22 -28.61 -13.43
C ALA A 608 16.11 -29.45 -14.09
N PRO A 609 15.96 -29.39 -15.43
CA PRO A 609 15.11 -30.34 -16.14
C PRO A 609 15.51 -31.78 -15.81
N PRO A 610 14.54 -32.69 -15.58
CA PRO A 610 14.85 -34.10 -15.35
C PRO A 610 15.58 -34.67 -16.57
N THR A 611 16.51 -35.59 -16.33
CA THR A 611 17.14 -36.35 -17.42
C THR A 611 16.17 -37.39 -17.97
N ASP A 612 16.38 -37.88 -19.20
CA ASP A 612 15.49 -38.89 -19.84
C ASP A 612 15.33 -40.19 -19.00
N THR A 613 16.23 -40.42 -18.04
CA THR A 613 16.23 -41.59 -17.15
C THR A 613 15.56 -41.36 -15.80
N GLU A 614 15.15 -40.13 -15.47
CA GLU A 614 14.57 -39.78 -14.18
C GLU A 614 13.04 -39.73 -14.24
N ASP A 615 12.38 -40.39 -13.28
CA ASP A 615 10.92 -40.27 -13.11
C ASP A 615 10.60 -39.15 -12.12
N SER A 616 10.33 -37.96 -12.65
CA SER A 616 10.00 -36.77 -11.86
C SER A 616 8.61 -36.84 -11.20
N THR A 617 7.83 -37.89 -11.44
CA THR A 617 6.51 -38.09 -10.81
C THR A 617 6.60 -38.79 -9.46
N LEU A 618 7.73 -39.43 -9.16
CA LEU A 618 7.95 -40.09 -7.87
C LEU A 618 8.10 -39.05 -6.76
N ASP A 619 7.41 -39.27 -5.64
CA ASP A 619 7.46 -38.33 -4.52
C ASP A 619 8.84 -38.23 -3.86
N SER A 620 9.64 -39.30 -3.97
CA SER A 620 11.02 -39.39 -3.50
C SER A 620 12.05 -38.77 -4.46
N TYR A 621 11.63 -38.30 -5.64
CA TYR A 621 12.54 -37.68 -6.59
C TYR A 621 13.06 -36.34 -6.06
N VAL A 622 14.37 -36.23 -5.93
CA VAL A 622 15.07 -34.98 -5.60
C VAL A 622 15.75 -34.46 -6.88
N PRO A 623 15.31 -33.31 -7.43
CA PRO A 623 15.93 -32.79 -8.65
C PRO A 623 17.34 -32.30 -8.38
N LYS A 624 18.16 -32.27 -9.43
CA LYS A 624 19.40 -31.49 -9.40
C LYS A 624 19.08 -30.01 -9.32
N PHE A 625 19.67 -29.29 -8.36
CA PHE A 625 19.41 -27.86 -8.19
C PHE A 625 20.32 -26.97 -9.04
N ILE A 626 19.72 -25.94 -9.63
CA ILE A 626 20.36 -24.77 -10.24
C ILE A 626 20.38 -23.68 -9.17
N ILE A 627 21.57 -23.29 -8.71
CA ILE A 627 21.76 -22.27 -7.69
C ILE A 627 22.49 -21.08 -8.32
N ARG A 628 21.93 -19.89 -8.15
CA ARG A 628 22.45 -18.64 -8.71
C ARG A 628 22.53 -17.55 -7.64
N ASP A 629 23.42 -16.60 -7.88
CA ASP A 629 23.39 -15.30 -7.22
C ASP A 629 22.30 -14.40 -7.84
N PHE A 630 22.16 -13.18 -7.34
CA PHE A 630 21.15 -12.26 -7.82
C PHE A 630 21.33 -11.90 -9.29
N ARG A 631 22.57 -11.67 -9.75
CA ARG A 631 22.84 -11.33 -11.14
C ARG A 631 22.47 -12.47 -12.09
N GLY A 632 22.90 -13.70 -11.78
CA GLY A 632 22.56 -14.88 -12.57
C GLY A 632 21.07 -15.19 -12.58
N PHE A 633 20.35 -14.89 -11.50
CA PHE A 633 18.89 -14.92 -11.48
C PHE A 633 18.27 -13.88 -12.41
N LEU A 634 18.68 -12.61 -12.32
CA LEU A 634 18.16 -11.54 -13.18
C LEU A 634 18.39 -11.82 -14.67
N ASP A 635 19.60 -12.28 -15.03
CA ASP A 635 19.93 -12.66 -16.40
C ASP A 635 19.04 -13.81 -16.92
N SER A 636 18.46 -14.62 -16.03
CA SER A 636 17.57 -15.74 -16.38
C SER A 636 16.10 -15.36 -16.51
N VAL A 637 15.65 -14.27 -15.86
CA VAL A 637 14.21 -13.95 -15.72
C VAL A 637 13.78 -12.61 -16.32
N ILE A 638 14.69 -11.64 -16.40
CA ILE A 638 14.39 -10.30 -16.94
C ILE A 638 15.11 -10.16 -18.28
N PRO A 639 14.41 -10.15 -19.43
CA PRO A 639 15.07 -10.02 -20.72
C PRO A 639 15.57 -8.60 -21.00
N ASP A 640 14.92 -7.58 -20.43
CA ASP A 640 15.27 -6.18 -20.67
C ASP A 640 16.47 -5.73 -19.84
N THR A 641 17.54 -5.28 -20.51
CA THR A 641 18.79 -4.88 -19.88
C THR A 641 18.71 -3.59 -19.04
N SER A 642 17.76 -2.70 -19.35
CA SER A 642 17.53 -1.47 -18.59
C SER A 642 16.85 -1.81 -17.26
N ASP A 643 15.80 -2.62 -17.29
CA ASP A 643 15.10 -3.09 -16.11
C ASP A 643 16.05 -3.90 -15.19
N GLN A 644 16.86 -4.78 -15.76
CA GLN A 644 17.90 -5.51 -15.02
C GLN A 644 18.82 -4.56 -14.24
N ARG A 645 19.29 -3.48 -14.88
CA ARG A 645 20.21 -2.53 -14.25
C ARG A 645 19.52 -1.79 -13.11
N GLN A 646 18.30 -1.30 -13.31
CA GLN A 646 17.54 -0.62 -12.26
C GLN A 646 17.29 -1.55 -11.06
N ILE A 647 16.84 -2.78 -11.32
CA ILE A 647 16.57 -3.76 -10.26
C ILE A 647 17.85 -4.12 -9.50
N LEU A 648 18.98 -4.28 -10.22
CA LEU A 648 20.29 -4.54 -9.61
C LEU A 648 20.77 -3.38 -8.74
N GLU A 649 20.61 -2.14 -9.18
CA GLU A 649 20.92 -0.96 -8.38
C GLU A 649 20.10 -0.91 -7.08
N ILE A 650 18.81 -1.27 -7.14
CA ILE A 650 17.96 -1.30 -5.96
C ILE A 650 18.36 -2.42 -5.01
N TRP A 651 18.61 -3.64 -5.53
CA TRP A 651 19.10 -4.75 -4.71
C TRP A 651 20.41 -4.39 -4.02
N ASN A 652 21.41 -3.90 -4.76
CA ASN A 652 22.69 -3.50 -4.19
C ASN A 652 22.52 -2.42 -3.12
N ARG A 653 21.68 -1.42 -3.36
CA ARG A 653 21.35 -0.39 -2.34
C ARG A 653 20.72 -1.00 -1.09
N ALA A 654 19.84 -1.99 -1.27
CA ALA A 654 19.15 -2.69 -0.20
C ALA A 654 20.09 -3.61 0.60
N VAL A 655 21.09 -4.24 -0.03
CA VAL A 655 21.90 -5.29 0.63
C VAL A 655 23.36 -4.91 0.93
N GLU A 656 23.94 -3.89 0.28
CA GLU A 656 25.35 -3.51 0.46
C GLU A 656 25.58 -2.44 1.55
N ARG A 657 24.54 -1.72 1.99
CA ARG A 657 24.69 -0.52 2.87
C ARG A 657 24.88 -0.80 4.36
N ASN A 658 24.67 -2.02 4.82
CA ASN A 658 24.76 -2.35 6.24
C ASN A 658 26.14 -2.93 6.49
N THR A 659 27.04 -2.13 7.09
CA THR A 659 28.35 -2.48 7.70
C THR A 659 29.09 -3.71 7.15
N PRO A 660 30.39 -3.64 6.80
CA PRO A 660 31.14 -4.80 6.25
C PRO A 660 31.02 -6.13 7.03
N SER A 661 30.73 -6.05 8.33
CA SER A 661 30.47 -7.18 9.22
C SER A 661 29.15 -7.95 8.95
N SER A 662 28.12 -7.30 8.39
CA SER A 662 26.76 -7.86 8.22
C SER A 662 26.32 -7.95 6.75
N ALA A 663 27.27 -7.89 5.81
CA ALA A 663 26.97 -7.97 4.38
C ALA A 663 26.25 -9.27 4.01
N LEU A 664 25.19 -9.15 3.20
CA LEU A 664 24.47 -10.29 2.66
C LEU A 664 25.40 -11.08 1.71
N LYS A 665 25.61 -12.37 1.98
CA LYS A 665 26.52 -13.22 1.18
C LYS A 665 25.78 -14.29 0.40
N LEU A 666 26.34 -14.72 -0.72
CA LEU A 666 25.85 -15.91 -1.42
C LEU A 666 26.05 -17.14 -0.51
N SER A 667 25.02 -17.97 -0.35
CA SER A 667 25.10 -19.23 0.38
C SER A 667 25.90 -20.27 -0.40
N GLY A 668 26.56 -21.16 0.34
CA GLY A 668 27.30 -22.29 -0.23
C GLY A 668 26.35 -23.27 -0.92
N ARG A 669 26.84 -23.95 -1.96
CA ARG A 669 26.00 -24.89 -2.72
C ARG A 669 25.49 -26.03 -1.83
N GLN A 670 26.35 -26.59 -0.96
CA GLN A 670 25.99 -27.75 -0.15
C GLN A 670 24.95 -27.38 0.91
N GLU A 671 25.12 -26.22 1.54
CA GLU A 671 24.15 -25.67 2.50
C GLU A 671 22.75 -25.49 1.89
N VAL A 672 22.65 -24.92 0.69
CA VAL A 672 21.36 -24.76 0.00
C VAL A 672 20.75 -26.10 -0.38
N GLU A 673 21.55 -27.04 -0.90
CA GLU A 673 21.07 -28.38 -1.23
C GLU A 673 20.59 -29.14 0.02
N SER A 674 21.31 -28.99 1.13
CA SER A 674 20.99 -29.55 2.44
C SER A 674 19.66 -29.00 2.98
N LEU A 675 19.43 -27.68 2.89
CA LEU A 675 18.14 -27.04 3.21
C LEU A 675 17.00 -27.61 2.36
N MET A 676 17.21 -27.73 1.04
CA MET A 676 16.18 -28.18 0.11
C MET A 676 15.77 -29.64 0.36
N ARG A 677 16.73 -30.52 0.67
CA ARG A 677 16.43 -31.90 1.07
C ARG A 677 15.72 -31.93 2.43
N ALA A 678 16.16 -31.13 3.39
CA ALA A 678 15.54 -31.11 4.72
C ALA A 678 14.08 -30.64 4.70
N LEU A 679 13.77 -29.59 3.92
CA LEU A 679 12.48 -28.90 3.98
C LEU A 679 11.54 -29.23 2.83
N VAL A 680 12.06 -29.29 1.59
CA VAL A 680 11.23 -29.39 0.38
C VAL A 680 11.14 -30.83 -0.14
N TYR A 681 12.18 -31.63 0.06
CA TYR A 681 12.27 -33.02 -0.39
C TYR A 681 12.76 -33.96 0.72
N PRO A 682 12.05 -34.05 1.86
CA PRO A 682 12.48 -34.88 2.98
C PRO A 682 12.53 -36.36 2.60
N VAL A 683 13.63 -37.03 2.94
CA VAL A 683 13.86 -38.46 2.64
C VAL A 683 12.97 -39.38 3.49
N ASN A 684 12.54 -38.92 4.67
CA ASN A 684 11.65 -39.64 5.57
C ASN A 684 10.44 -38.74 5.90
N ASP A 685 9.22 -39.25 5.71
CA ASP A 685 8.01 -38.50 6.08
C ASP A 685 7.97 -38.35 7.61
N PRO A 686 8.06 -37.12 8.18
CA PRO A 686 8.05 -36.92 9.62
C PRO A 686 6.80 -37.49 10.31
N GLY A 687 5.72 -37.69 9.55
CA GLY A 687 4.45 -38.24 10.05
C GLY A 687 4.50 -39.69 10.52
N GLU A 688 5.50 -40.49 10.14
CA GLU A 688 5.62 -41.87 10.62
C GLU A 688 6.25 -41.97 12.03
N LEU A 689 7.04 -40.99 12.46
CA LEU A 689 7.72 -41.00 13.76
C LEU A 689 6.81 -40.61 14.94
N GLU A 690 5.71 -39.89 14.71
CA GLU A 690 4.80 -39.45 15.78
C GLU A 690 3.77 -40.51 16.21
N ASN A 691 3.52 -41.55 15.40
CA ASN A 691 2.52 -42.60 15.72
C ASN A 691 3.09 -43.85 16.41
N THR A 692 4.39 -43.93 16.66
CA THR A 692 5.02 -45.11 17.30
C THR A 692 5.12 -45.02 18.82
N GLY A 693 4.53 -44.02 19.47
CA GLY A 693 4.79 -43.70 20.89
C GLY A 693 3.58 -43.56 21.80
N THR A 694 2.63 -44.51 21.82
CA THR A 694 1.86 -44.88 23.03
C THR A 694 1.19 -46.24 22.84
N LYS A 695 1.90 -47.29 23.23
CA LYS A 695 1.32 -48.56 23.71
C LYS A 695 2.06 -49.00 24.96
#